data_AF-A0A9W6DRB4-F1
#
_entry.id   AF-A0A9W6DRB4-F1
#
_cell.length_a   1.000
_cell.length_b   1.000
_cell.length_c   1.000
_cell.angle_alpha   90.00
_cell.angle_beta   90.00
_cell.angle_gamma   90.00
#
_symmetry.space_group_name_H-M   'P 1'
#
loop_
_entity.id
_entity.type
_entity.pdbx_description
1 polymer ?
#
loop_
_entity_poly.entity_id
_entity_poly.type
_entity_poly.pdbx_seq_one_letter_code
_entity_poly.pdbx_strand_id
1 'polypeptide(L)'
;MATAFPDEIRASPEAASPASPASSTGQIPLEQPPKLKGRHKLLQSLQRISSSPSLTRRGRSHSTGYRRENKASLSCVSLSQSAYTPCLGNGSTSQLYGGLNARPITPGAAAFPVDHDGNPRIRLVGSDSPNVRTVPLPTDLRPGSRGSPLGSDAADQTATARSTPKPKKIFDFWGNMPDELKMRIFQYLTPKEIVRCSAVSKAWNKMCYDGQLWTEVDTTDYYRDIPSGGLVKLITAGGPFVRDLNLRGCVQLKDKWKTDGDRITDLCRNVVNFSLEGCRIDTQSINCFLLRNPRLEYINLSGLSSVSDSAMTIIAQSCPQLQILNVSWCTGVHTAGLKKIVSACNNLKDLRASEIRGFDDVEFALQLFERNTLERLIMSRTELTDECLKALVHGLDPEMDLLEERALVPPRRLKHLDIHQCTELTDDGVKCLAHNVPDLEGLQLSQCSELTDDSVMAVIRTTPRLTHLDLEDMERLSNHTLIELAKSPCAARLQHLNISYCESIGDIGTLQIMKSCPSLRSVEMDNTRVSDLTLMEASFRVRKRGYDENLPKIGLRLVVFDCANVTWAGVREVLSSNAYLPRATRKSMQAVSVVTHTVDPNQSATVIASSITPPPPPPVYPNEIIHLKCFYGWQPTVDEHNKRVLRGDLVAASRLDRKWAEFMMATEEAGAPGAGVRRRRRRAREAERIYNEDDEDAPFGVGTITTLGAGRRRHTEGGGTGGCSVM
;
A
#
# COMPACT_ATOMS: atom_id res chain seq x y z
N MET A 1 -47.07 -73.79 4.83
CA MET A 1 -45.99 -74.79 4.92
C MET A 1 -44.70 -74.02 4.66
N ALA A 2 -43.88 -73.70 5.66
CA ALA A 2 -42.99 -74.61 6.42
C ALA A 2 -41.81 -75.08 5.54
N THR A 3 -40.52 -74.94 5.89
CA THR A 3 -39.79 -74.44 7.11
C THR A 3 -38.36 -74.02 6.66
N ALA A 4 -37.42 -73.42 7.43
CA ALA A 4 -37.23 -73.25 8.88
C ALA A 4 -36.43 -71.96 9.26
N PHE A 5 -36.47 -71.61 10.56
CA PHE A 5 -35.49 -70.79 11.33
C PHE A 5 -34.36 -71.72 11.88
N PRO A 6 -33.36 -71.33 12.71
CA PRO A 6 -33.12 -70.11 13.54
C PRO A 6 -31.72 -69.46 13.31
N ASP A 7 -31.21 -68.43 14.02
CA ASP A 7 -31.68 -67.24 14.80
C ASP A 7 -30.42 -66.30 14.92
N GLU A 8 -30.24 -65.21 15.69
CA GLU A 8 -30.90 -64.61 16.87
C GLU A 8 -30.73 -63.05 16.88
N ILE A 9 -30.95 -62.36 17.99
CA ILE A 9 -31.11 -60.89 18.07
C ILE A 9 -30.29 -60.28 19.23
N ARG A 10 -29.89 -58.99 19.12
CA ARG A 10 -29.20 -58.22 20.18
C ARG A 10 -29.72 -56.78 20.30
N ALA A 11 -30.04 -56.33 21.52
CA ALA A 11 -30.38 -54.96 21.91
C ALA A 11 -29.98 -54.78 23.40
N SER A 12 -29.17 -53.79 23.82
CA SER A 12 -29.45 -52.34 24.05
C SER A 12 -30.14 -52.05 25.40
N PRO A 13 -29.96 -50.87 26.03
CA PRO A 13 -29.09 -49.71 25.72
C PRO A 13 -27.96 -49.59 26.81
N GLU A 14 -27.38 -48.46 27.29
CA GLU A 14 -27.50 -47.00 27.06
C GLU A 14 -26.26 -46.20 27.57
N ALA A 15 -26.19 -44.92 27.20
CA ALA A 15 -25.63 -43.75 27.90
C ALA A 15 -24.14 -43.62 28.38
N ALA A 16 -23.62 -42.42 28.06
CA ALA A 16 -22.57 -41.62 28.73
C ALA A 16 -21.09 -41.73 28.29
N SER A 17 -20.52 -40.54 28.05
CA SER A 17 -19.24 -40.21 27.40
C SER A 17 -17.95 -40.64 28.14
N PRO A 18 -16.85 -40.93 27.41
CA PRO A 18 -15.52 -41.12 28.00
C PRO A 18 -14.59 -39.91 27.85
N ALA A 19 -13.63 -39.78 28.78
CA ALA A 19 -12.41 -38.99 28.63
C ALA A 19 -11.22 -39.74 29.27
N SER A 20 -10.07 -39.69 28.59
CA SER A 20 -8.69 -40.03 29.03
C SER A 20 -8.45 -41.05 30.16
N PRO A 21 -7.89 -42.23 29.86
CA PRO A 21 -7.23 -43.08 30.86
C PRO A 21 -5.80 -42.62 31.16
N ALA A 22 -5.32 -42.92 32.37
CA ALA A 22 -3.89 -42.93 32.72
C ALA A 22 -3.40 -44.36 32.93
N SER A 23 -2.09 -44.61 32.84
CA SER A 23 -1.45 -45.89 33.16
C SER A 23 -0.13 -45.68 33.89
N SER A 24 0.27 -46.62 34.75
CA SER A 24 1.28 -46.37 35.80
C SER A 24 2.03 -47.61 36.29
N THR A 25 3.35 -47.48 36.42
CA THR A 25 4.26 -48.35 37.21
C THR A 25 5.46 -47.50 37.68
N GLY A 26 6.10 -47.68 38.84
CA GLY A 26 5.76 -48.50 40.01
C GLY A 26 6.66 -48.16 41.23
N GLN A 27 6.01 -48.00 42.39
CA GLN A 27 6.41 -48.18 43.82
C GLN A 27 7.75 -48.92 44.15
N ILE A 28 8.45 -48.78 45.31
CA ILE A 28 8.13 -48.28 46.68
C ILE A 28 9.34 -47.44 47.33
N PRO A 29 9.68 -47.32 48.65
CA PRO A 29 9.89 -45.99 49.29
C PRO A 29 11.23 -45.75 50.07
N LEU A 30 11.33 -44.63 50.81
CA LEU A 30 11.81 -44.57 52.22
C LEU A 30 11.42 -43.24 52.93
N GLU A 31 11.71 -43.11 54.24
CA GLU A 31 10.94 -42.34 55.25
C GLU A 31 11.16 -40.80 55.39
N GLN A 32 10.25 -40.16 56.14
CA GLN A 32 10.41 -38.84 56.80
C GLN A 32 10.78 -39.02 58.30
N PRO A 33 11.26 -37.98 59.00
CA PRO A 33 10.38 -37.34 60.00
C PRO A 33 10.56 -35.78 60.05
N PRO A 34 10.17 -35.02 61.11
CA PRO A 34 8.93 -34.24 61.04
C PRO A 34 9.07 -32.72 61.29
N LYS A 35 7.95 -32.00 61.13
CA LYS A 35 7.84 -30.54 61.33
C LYS A 35 7.58 -30.15 62.79
N LEU A 36 8.07 -28.97 63.22
CA LEU A 36 7.62 -28.27 64.43
C LEU A 36 7.10 -26.85 64.10
N LYS A 37 6.07 -26.39 64.83
CA LYS A 37 5.48 -25.03 64.77
C LYS A 37 5.76 -24.29 66.08
N GLY A 38 6.10 -22.99 66.07
CA GLY A 38 6.53 -22.33 67.32
C GLY A 38 6.60 -20.79 67.41
N ARG A 39 5.50 -20.07 67.14
CA ARG A 39 5.03 -18.83 67.84
C ARG A 39 5.91 -17.53 68.00
N HIS A 40 5.13 -16.45 68.14
CA HIS A 40 5.38 -15.15 68.82
C HIS A 40 6.06 -13.97 68.11
N LYS A 41 5.53 -12.78 68.46
CA LYS A 41 5.95 -11.41 68.09
C LYS A 41 6.82 -10.85 69.21
N LEU A 42 7.72 -9.89 68.91
CA LEU A 42 7.56 -8.51 69.42
C LEU A 42 8.44 -7.48 68.69
N LEU A 43 8.25 -6.23 69.13
CA LEU A 43 8.95 -4.97 68.88
C LEU A 43 10.49 -5.09 69.12
N GLN A 44 11.35 -4.10 68.81
CA GLN A 44 11.11 -2.65 68.79
C GLN A 44 12.15 -1.86 67.97
N SER A 45 11.86 -0.57 67.74
CA SER A 45 12.74 0.43 67.11
C SER A 45 13.98 0.76 67.93
N LEU A 46 15.10 1.04 67.25
CA LEU A 46 16.13 1.96 67.76
C LEU A 46 16.76 2.76 66.62
N GLN A 47 16.58 4.09 66.65
CA GLN A 47 17.37 5.01 65.84
C GLN A 47 18.76 5.19 66.47
N ARG A 48 19.81 5.31 65.65
CA ARG A 48 21.00 6.10 65.99
C ARG A 48 21.44 6.94 64.79
N ILE A 49 22.16 8.02 65.10
CA ILE A 49 22.35 9.21 64.27
C ILE A 49 23.84 9.36 63.92
N SER A 50 24.14 10.11 62.85
CA SER A 50 25.47 10.54 62.39
C SER A 50 26.32 9.45 61.68
N SER A 51 27.28 9.79 60.81
CA SER A 51 27.84 11.12 60.52
C SER A 51 28.22 11.37 59.05
N SER A 52 28.27 12.65 58.71
CA SER A 52 28.99 13.34 57.63
C SER A 52 29.28 14.75 58.16
N PRO A 53 30.26 15.56 57.67
CA PRO A 53 31.00 15.51 56.41
C PRO A 53 32.53 15.29 56.68
N SER A 54 33.56 15.56 55.84
CA SER A 54 33.74 16.55 54.76
C SER A 54 34.92 16.25 53.80
N LEU A 55 34.88 16.91 52.63
CA LEU A 55 36.01 17.42 51.84
C LEU A 55 37.32 16.60 51.72
N THR A 56 37.58 16.09 50.51
CA THR A 56 38.81 16.45 49.78
C THR A 56 38.52 16.64 48.29
N ARG A 57 39.08 17.70 47.70
CA ARG A 57 38.86 18.10 46.30
C ARG A 57 40.12 17.82 45.47
N ARG A 58 40.12 16.79 44.63
CA ARG A 58 41.16 16.59 43.59
C ARG A 58 40.56 15.97 42.34
N GLY A 59 40.47 16.77 41.27
CA GLY A 59 40.14 16.27 39.93
C GLY A 59 41.36 15.65 39.24
N ARG A 60 41.12 14.74 38.31
CA ARG A 60 42.06 14.36 37.24
C ARG A 60 41.29 14.29 35.92
N SER A 61 41.97 14.66 34.85
CA SER A 61 41.38 14.90 33.52
C SER A 61 40.91 13.62 32.82
N HIS A 62 40.00 13.77 31.86
CA HIS A 62 39.65 12.71 30.92
C HIS A 62 40.89 12.24 30.16
N SER A 63 41.13 10.91 30.13
CA SER A 63 42.00 10.29 29.14
C SER A 63 41.23 10.09 27.83
N THR A 64 41.85 10.48 26.72
CA THR A 64 41.29 10.36 25.37
C THR A 64 41.04 8.90 24.99
N GLY A 65 39.86 8.59 24.48
CA GLY A 65 39.55 7.26 23.95
C GLY A 65 40.38 6.94 22.69
N TYR A 66 41.02 5.77 22.68
CA TYR A 66 41.70 5.25 21.49
C TYR A 66 40.69 5.00 20.37
N ARG A 67 40.81 5.74 19.26
CA ARG A 67 40.31 5.24 17.97
C ARG A 67 41.21 4.09 17.55
N ARG A 68 40.62 2.95 17.17
CA ARG A 68 41.29 1.92 16.38
C ARG A 68 40.47 1.68 15.13
N GLU A 69 41.11 1.81 13.98
CA GLU A 69 40.49 1.59 12.68
C GLU A 69 40.45 0.10 12.34
N ASN A 70 39.45 -0.28 11.55
CA ASN A 70 39.40 -1.43 10.65
C ASN A 70 40.43 -2.56 10.86
N LYS A 71 40.00 -3.61 11.57
CA LYS A 71 40.34 -5.00 11.21
C LYS A 71 39.23 -5.92 11.71
N ALA A 72 38.69 -6.73 10.80
CA ALA A 72 37.68 -7.73 11.12
C ALA A 72 38.32 -8.95 11.78
N SER A 73 37.56 -9.64 12.64
CA SER A 73 37.92 -10.93 13.22
C SER A 73 37.01 -12.00 12.64
N LEU A 74 37.47 -12.69 11.59
CA LEU A 74 36.97 -14.02 11.26
C LEU A 74 37.92 -15.04 11.89
N SER A 75 37.35 -16.05 12.55
CA SER A 75 38.11 -17.19 13.09
C SER A 75 38.52 -18.16 11.98
N CYS A 76 39.65 -18.83 12.18
CA CYS A 76 40.14 -19.95 11.38
C CYS A 76 39.07 -21.06 11.20
N VAL A 77 39.10 -21.84 10.12
CA VAL A 77 39.99 -23.01 9.96
C VAL A 77 40.33 -23.31 8.47
N SER A 78 41.40 -24.09 8.27
CA SER A 78 41.88 -24.75 7.04
C SER A 78 42.88 -24.01 6.13
N LEU A 79 43.65 -24.83 5.39
CA LEU A 79 44.94 -24.52 4.78
C LEU A 79 44.89 -24.64 3.24
N SER A 80 45.58 -23.74 2.54
CA SER A 80 46.47 -24.07 1.40
C SER A 80 47.14 -22.80 0.86
N GLN A 81 48.23 -22.96 0.09
CA GLN A 81 49.04 -21.86 -0.43
C GLN A 81 48.76 -21.60 -1.91
N SER A 82 48.70 -20.33 -2.30
CA SER A 82 49.38 -19.83 -3.50
C SER A 82 49.51 -18.31 -3.39
N ALA A 83 50.59 -17.74 -3.92
CA ALA A 83 50.86 -16.30 -3.84
C ALA A 83 50.52 -15.61 -5.16
N TYR A 84 50.06 -14.35 -5.09
CA TYR A 84 50.45 -13.32 -6.07
C TYR A 84 50.43 -11.94 -5.43
N THR A 85 51.42 -11.12 -5.79
CA THR A 85 51.63 -9.76 -5.27
C THR A 85 50.87 -8.73 -6.11
N PRO A 86 50.53 -7.57 -5.53
CA PRO A 86 50.62 -6.31 -6.27
C PRO A 86 51.59 -5.32 -5.60
N CYS A 87 52.10 -4.39 -6.41
CA CYS A 87 53.24 -3.53 -6.10
C CYS A 87 52.91 -2.29 -5.24
N LEU A 88 53.97 -1.68 -4.71
CA LEU A 88 53.97 -0.45 -3.91
C LEU A 88 53.63 0.80 -4.74
N GLY A 89 53.06 1.81 -4.08
CA GLY A 89 52.82 3.14 -4.66
C GLY A 89 52.71 4.22 -3.56
N ASN A 90 53.82 4.89 -3.27
CA ASN A 90 53.91 6.01 -2.33
C ASN A 90 53.08 7.23 -2.81
N GLY A 91 52.68 8.19 -1.97
CA GLY A 91 52.89 8.39 -0.53
C GLY A 91 52.72 9.86 -0.12
N SER A 92 53.15 10.21 1.10
CA SER A 92 53.46 11.58 1.60
C SER A 92 52.36 12.68 1.51
N THR A 93 51.64 13.09 2.57
CA THR A 93 52.02 13.79 3.84
C THR A 93 52.27 15.31 3.78
N SER A 94 51.29 16.09 4.26
CA SER A 94 51.40 17.36 5.04
C SER A 94 49.96 17.86 5.27
N GLN A 95 49.45 18.31 6.43
CA GLN A 95 50.00 18.73 7.73
C GLN A 95 50.62 20.15 7.75
N LEU A 96 49.83 21.18 8.13
CA LEU A 96 49.95 21.95 9.39
C LEU A 96 49.10 23.26 9.40
N TYR A 97 48.62 23.64 10.60
CA TYR A 97 48.08 24.96 11.06
C TYR A 97 47.02 25.74 10.22
N GLY A 98 46.18 26.61 10.80
CA GLY A 98 45.93 26.81 12.23
C GLY A 98 45.28 28.16 12.64
N GLY A 99 43.94 28.24 12.58
CA GLY A 99 43.09 29.14 13.40
C GLY A 99 43.08 30.66 13.13
N LEU A 100 41.90 31.28 13.32
CA LEU A 100 41.69 32.48 14.18
C LEU A 100 40.19 32.84 14.24
N ASN A 101 39.78 33.51 15.32
CA ASN A 101 38.41 34.03 15.53
C ASN A 101 38.38 35.56 15.40
N ALA A 102 37.29 36.13 14.86
CA ALA A 102 36.98 37.55 15.06
C ALA A 102 35.46 37.83 15.05
N ARG A 103 34.98 38.46 16.12
CA ARG A 103 33.81 39.38 16.13
C ARG A 103 34.31 40.73 16.63
N PRO A 104 33.72 41.84 16.17
CA PRO A 104 33.20 42.82 17.13
C PRO A 104 31.76 43.29 16.79
N ILE A 105 31.30 44.36 17.44
CA ILE A 105 29.89 44.74 17.63
C ILE A 105 29.61 46.17 17.09
N THR A 106 28.34 46.47 16.81
CA THR A 106 27.74 47.72 16.32
C THR A 106 27.97 48.96 17.22
N PRO A 107 27.86 50.18 16.65
CA PRO A 107 26.62 50.97 16.76
C PRO A 107 26.20 51.67 15.44
N GLY A 108 25.00 52.25 15.26
CA GLY A 108 23.79 52.20 16.10
C GLY A 108 22.90 53.47 16.02
N ALA A 109 21.87 53.48 15.16
CA ALA A 109 20.67 54.37 15.15
C ALA A 109 19.73 53.91 14.00
N ALA A 110 18.40 54.06 14.02
CA ALA A 110 17.45 54.56 15.03
C ALA A 110 16.22 53.61 15.14
N ALA A 111 15.21 53.95 15.97
CA ALA A 111 14.16 53.02 16.42
C ALA A 111 12.79 53.18 15.71
N PHE A 112 12.16 52.03 15.41
CA PHE A 112 10.80 51.56 15.81
C PHE A 112 9.64 52.56 16.12
N PRO A 113 8.34 52.14 16.07
CA PRO A 113 7.70 50.96 15.42
C PRO A 113 6.27 51.22 14.82
N VAL A 114 5.55 50.11 14.51
CA VAL A 114 4.08 49.85 14.51
C VAL A 114 3.22 50.02 13.22
N ASP A 115 2.60 48.88 12.86
CA ASP A 115 1.31 48.57 12.19
C ASP A 115 0.92 48.76 10.70
N HIS A 116 0.37 47.63 10.20
CA HIS A 116 -0.77 47.33 9.30
C HIS A 116 -1.03 48.01 7.93
N ASP A 117 -1.35 47.09 6.98
CA ASP A 117 -2.30 47.17 5.86
C ASP A 117 -2.06 48.09 4.66
N GLY A 118 -2.64 47.68 3.52
CA GLY A 118 -2.99 48.60 2.42
C GLY A 118 -2.62 48.16 0.99
N ASN A 119 -3.63 47.98 0.14
CA ASN A 119 -3.49 47.87 -1.32
C ASN A 119 -2.74 49.07 -1.93
N PRO A 120 -1.72 48.87 -2.79
CA PRO A 120 -1.10 49.98 -3.51
C PRO A 120 -1.84 50.32 -4.81
N ARG A 121 -2.23 51.60 -4.98
CA ARG A 121 -2.01 52.37 -6.24
C ARG A 121 -2.32 53.88 -6.13
N ILE A 122 -1.26 54.63 -5.82
CA ILE A 122 -0.81 55.89 -6.44
C ILE A 122 -1.83 57.05 -6.59
N ARG A 123 -1.48 58.19 -5.97
CA ARG A 123 -1.84 59.54 -6.45
C ARG A 123 -0.63 60.48 -6.45
N LEU A 124 -0.76 61.59 -7.18
CA LEU A 124 0.33 62.51 -7.54
C LEU A 124 0.53 63.64 -6.50
N VAL A 125 1.72 64.26 -6.52
CA VAL A 125 2.18 65.32 -5.60
C VAL A 125 1.55 66.70 -5.90
N GLY A 126 1.36 67.55 -4.88
CA GLY A 126 0.90 68.94 -5.06
C GLY A 126 0.70 69.80 -3.79
N SER A 127 1.80 70.17 -3.13
CA SER A 127 2.04 71.43 -2.35
C SER A 127 0.93 72.14 -1.51
N ASP A 128 1.26 72.29 -0.22
CA ASP A 128 1.27 73.55 0.58
C ASP A 128 0.03 74.18 1.28
N SER A 129 0.11 74.07 2.62
CA SER A 129 -0.15 75.13 3.63
C SER A 129 -1.59 75.36 4.18
N PRO A 130 -1.75 75.92 5.43
CA PRO A 130 -2.96 75.68 6.24
C PRO A 130 -3.66 76.94 6.85
N ASN A 131 -4.77 76.68 7.57
CA ASN A 131 -5.63 77.61 8.34
C ASN A 131 -6.54 78.50 7.46
N VAL A 132 -7.78 78.87 7.84
CA VAL A 132 -8.41 79.10 9.16
C VAL A 132 -9.88 78.60 9.17
N ARG A 133 -10.47 78.32 10.35
CA ARG A 133 -11.93 78.11 10.53
C ARG A 133 -12.65 79.45 10.75
N THR A 134 -13.76 79.73 10.03
CA THR A 134 -14.97 80.36 10.62
C THR A 134 -16.20 80.31 9.69
N VAL A 135 -17.38 80.38 10.31
CA VAL A 135 -18.74 80.55 9.76
C VAL A 135 -19.24 81.96 10.17
N PRO A 136 -20.48 82.42 9.87
CA PRO A 136 -21.42 82.13 8.77
C PRO A 136 -21.96 83.44 8.08
N LEU A 137 -22.85 83.34 7.08
CA LEU A 137 -24.25 83.88 7.05
C LEU A 137 -24.83 83.88 5.60
N PRO A 138 -26.17 84.03 5.40
CA PRO A 138 -26.84 83.80 4.11
C PRO A 138 -27.62 85.01 3.53
N THR A 139 -28.29 84.74 2.39
CA THR A 139 -29.46 85.44 1.79
C THR A 139 -29.20 86.45 0.66
N ASP A 140 -29.72 86.08 -0.52
CA ASP A 140 -30.23 86.83 -1.69
C ASP A 140 -29.82 88.29 -2.00
N LEU A 141 -29.53 88.56 -3.29
CA LEU A 141 -30.47 89.28 -4.19
C LEU A 141 -30.02 89.31 -5.67
N ARG A 142 -30.98 89.50 -6.59
CA ARG A 142 -30.80 89.68 -8.06
C ARG A 142 -30.89 91.15 -8.47
N PRO A 143 -30.36 91.52 -9.65
CA PRO A 143 -31.23 92.12 -10.69
C PRO A 143 -31.00 91.57 -12.13
N GLY A 144 -31.76 92.09 -13.12
CA GLY A 144 -31.70 91.74 -14.56
C GLY A 144 -30.66 92.55 -15.38
N SER A 145 -30.72 92.68 -16.72
CA SER A 145 -31.90 92.60 -17.61
C SER A 145 -31.56 92.46 -19.12
N ARG A 146 -32.54 91.97 -19.91
CA ARG A 146 -32.83 92.12 -21.38
C ARG A 146 -31.71 92.28 -22.45
N GLY A 147 -31.86 91.51 -23.54
CA GLY A 147 -31.34 91.82 -24.89
C GLY A 147 -31.77 90.81 -25.98
N SER A 148 -32.19 91.29 -27.15
CA SER A 148 -32.54 90.55 -28.39
C SER A 148 -32.02 91.37 -29.61
N PRO A 149 -31.89 90.87 -30.87
CA PRO A 149 -32.71 89.85 -31.55
C PRO A 149 -32.00 88.88 -32.55
N LEU A 150 -32.85 88.07 -33.22
CA LEU A 150 -32.79 87.40 -34.54
C LEU A 150 -31.54 87.56 -35.45
N GLY A 151 -31.13 86.46 -36.10
CA GLY A 151 -30.20 86.39 -37.25
C GLY A 151 -30.16 84.99 -37.88
N SER A 152 -29.89 84.87 -39.19
CA SER A 152 -30.09 83.63 -39.99
C SER A 152 -28.80 82.91 -40.42
N ASP A 153 -29.00 81.70 -40.96
CA ASP A 153 -28.20 80.97 -41.97
C ASP A 153 -26.85 80.26 -41.66
N ALA A 154 -26.84 78.99 -42.09
CA ALA A 154 -25.79 78.28 -42.83
C ALA A 154 -24.44 77.83 -42.19
N ALA A 155 -23.94 76.73 -42.77
CA ALA A 155 -22.52 76.32 -42.88
C ALA A 155 -21.71 76.02 -41.60
N ASP A 156 -22.03 74.89 -40.97
CA ASP A 156 -21.16 73.70 -40.85
C ASP A 156 -19.74 73.75 -40.19
N GLN A 157 -19.36 72.61 -39.59
CA GLN A 157 -18.00 72.20 -39.19
C GLN A 157 -17.06 73.23 -38.50
N THR A 158 -17.06 73.26 -37.15
CA THR A 158 -15.99 72.64 -36.31
C THR A 158 -16.18 72.91 -34.80
N ALA A 159 -16.53 71.89 -34.01
CA ALA A 159 -16.48 71.96 -32.54
C ALA A 159 -16.26 70.58 -31.90
N THR A 160 -15.27 70.46 -31.00
CA THR A 160 -14.88 69.18 -30.39
C THR A 160 -15.79 68.77 -29.23
N ALA A 161 -16.70 67.82 -29.46
CA ALA A 161 -17.48 67.20 -28.39
C ALA A 161 -16.68 66.06 -27.71
N ARG A 162 -16.27 66.26 -26.44
CA ARG A 162 -15.67 65.19 -25.62
C ARG A 162 -16.70 64.09 -25.37
N SER A 163 -16.36 62.85 -25.73
CA SER A 163 -17.19 61.68 -25.42
C SER A 163 -17.23 61.39 -23.92
N THR A 164 -18.41 61.13 -23.37
CA THR A 164 -18.55 60.56 -22.02
C THR A 164 -18.02 59.12 -21.98
N PRO A 165 -17.36 58.69 -20.90
CA PRO A 165 -16.83 57.34 -20.81
C PRO A 165 -17.99 56.35 -20.66
N LYS A 166 -18.26 55.57 -21.72
CA LYS A 166 -19.20 54.43 -21.65
C LYS A 166 -18.74 53.48 -20.53
N PRO A 167 -19.65 52.99 -19.67
CA PRO A 167 -19.27 52.08 -18.59
C PRO A 167 -18.59 50.84 -19.19
N LYS A 168 -17.47 50.41 -18.59
CA LYS A 168 -16.79 49.18 -19.01
C LYS A 168 -17.79 48.02 -18.86
N LYS A 169 -18.09 47.32 -19.96
CA LYS A 169 -18.87 46.08 -19.89
C LYS A 169 -18.17 45.13 -18.91
N ILE A 170 -18.89 44.70 -17.88
CA ILE A 170 -18.42 43.62 -17.01
C ILE A 170 -18.36 42.38 -17.90
N PHE A 171 -17.15 41.89 -18.16
CA PHE A 171 -16.96 40.69 -18.98
C PHE A 171 -17.26 39.47 -18.12
N ASP A 172 -18.51 39.03 -18.15
CA ASP A 172 -18.92 37.76 -17.56
C ASP A 172 -18.32 36.62 -18.38
N PHE A 173 -17.11 36.20 -18.00
CA PHE A 173 -16.38 35.11 -18.63
C PHE A 173 -17.19 33.81 -18.68
N TRP A 174 -18.05 33.56 -17.68
CA TRP A 174 -18.86 32.35 -17.63
C TRP A 174 -20.13 32.49 -18.47
N GLY A 175 -20.87 33.59 -18.34
CA GLY A 175 -22.08 33.85 -19.10
C GLY A 175 -21.84 33.92 -20.62
N ASN A 176 -20.70 34.46 -21.06
CA ASN A 176 -20.32 34.54 -22.47
C ASN A 176 -19.69 33.26 -23.04
N MET A 177 -19.43 32.23 -22.23
CA MET A 177 -18.85 30.96 -22.69
C MET A 177 -19.90 30.09 -23.38
N PRO A 178 -19.60 29.40 -24.51
CA PRO A 178 -20.49 28.37 -25.07
C PRO A 178 -20.79 27.24 -24.06
N ASP A 179 -22.02 26.72 -24.06
CA ASP A 179 -22.44 25.71 -23.08
C ASP A 179 -21.65 24.40 -23.23
N GLU A 180 -21.17 24.06 -24.42
CA GLU A 180 -20.31 22.90 -24.70
C GLU A 180 -18.99 23.00 -23.92
N LEU A 181 -18.41 24.19 -23.82
CA LEU A 181 -17.18 24.42 -23.05
C LEU A 181 -17.46 24.40 -21.54
N LYS A 182 -18.62 24.90 -21.09
CA LYS A 182 -19.06 24.76 -19.69
C LYS A 182 -19.20 23.29 -19.30
N MET A 183 -19.88 22.49 -20.12
CA MET A 183 -20.03 21.05 -19.93
C MET A 183 -18.68 20.33 -19.95
N ARG A 184 -17.77 20.72 -20.86
CA ARG A 184 -16.42 20.17 -20.90
C ARG A 184 -15.59 20.52 -19.65
N ILE A 185 -15.81 21.67 -19.02
CA ILE A 185 -15.21 22.00 -17.71
C ILE A 185 -15.79 21.11 -16.60
N PHE A 186 -17.11 20.90 -16.56
CA PHE A 186 -17.74 20.02 -15.56
C PHE A 186 -17.28 18.55 -15.68
N GLN A 187 -16.94 18.07 -16.88
CA GLN A 187 -16.36 16.73 -17.10
C GLN A 187 -14.98 16.51 -16.47
N TYR A 188 -14.29 17.56 -15.98
CA TYR A 188 -13.03 17.43 -15.23
C TYR A 188 -13.23 17.47 -13.70
N LEU A 189 -14.46 17.60 -13.20
CA LEU A 189 -14.77 17.64 -11.76
C LEU A 189 -15.25 16.28 -11.26
N THR A 190 -14.96 15.96 -10.00
CA THR A 190 -15.47 14.74 -9.36
C THR A 190 -16.98 14.82 -9.10
N PRO A 191 -17.69 13.68 -8.97
CA PRO A 191 -19.10 13.67 -8.57
C PRO A 191 -19.43 14.48 -7.31
N LYS A 192 -18.54 14.48 -6.30
CA LYS A 192 -18.68 15.29 -5.07
C LYS A 192 -18.65 16.80 -5.39
N GLU A 193 -17.84 17.21 -6.35
CA GLU A 193 -17.69 18.62 -6.76
C GLU A 193 -18.83 19.07 -7.65
N ILE A 194 -19.27 18.27 -8.63
CA ILE A 194 -20.42 18.58 -9.49
C ILE A 194 -21.69 18.79 -8.63
N VAL A 195 -21.92 17.95 -7.62
CA VAL A 195 -23.04 18.13 -6.68
C VAL A 195 -22.91 19.42 -5.86
N ARG A 196 -21.70 19.83 -5.44
CA ARG A 196 -21.46 21.13 -4.78
C ARG A 196 -21.68 22.31 -5.75
N CYS A 197 -21.20 22.22 -6.98
CA CYS A 197 -21.41 23.22 -8.03
C CYS A 197 -22.89 23.48 -8.31
N SER A 198 -23.76 22.47 -8.13
CA SER A 198 -25.21 22.62 -8.30
C SER A 198 -25.85 23.68 -7.38
N ALA A 199 -25.19 24.07 -6.26
CA ALA A 199 -25.66 25.11 -5.35
C ALA A 199 -25.34 26.55 -5.80
N VAL A 200 -24.45 26.76 -6.78
CA VAL A 200 -23.92 28.08 -7.15
C VAL A 200 -24.96 28.98 -7.83
N SER A 201 -25.79 28.42 -8.72
CA SER A 201 -26.86 29.15 -9.40
C SER A 201 -27.90 28.21 -10.01
N LYS A 202 -29.07 28.71 -10.39
CA LYS A 202 -30.09 27.91 -11.10
C LYS A 202 -29.60 27.35 -12.45
N ALA A 203 -28.75 28.11 -13.15
CA ALA A 203 -28.13 27.65 -14.40
C ALA A 203 -27.10 26.54 -14.14
N TRP A 204 -26.26 26.70 -13.12
CA TRP A 204 -25.31 25.66 -12.69
C TRP A 204 -26.04 24.41 -12.20
N ASN A 205 -27.13 24.54 -11.45
CA ASN A 205 -27.97 23.41 -11.04
C ASN A 205 -28.47 22.62 -12.26
N LYS A 206 -28.96 23.30 -13.31
CA LYS A 206 -29.39 22.62 -14.55
C LYS A 206 -28.23 21.88 -15.22
N MET A 207 -27.06 22.50 -15.38
CA MET A 207 -25.90 21.88 -16.02
C MET A 207 -25.35 20.69 -15.22
N CYS A 208 -25.29 20.79 -13.89
CA CYS A 208 -24.80 19.72 -13.01
C CYS A 208 -25.72 18.48 -12.98
N TYR A 209 -26.97 18.60 -13.45
CA TYR A 209 -27.91 17.49 -13.62
C TYR A 209 -28.24 17.23 -15.10
N ASP A 210 -27.37 17.60 -16.03
CA ASP A 210 -27.44 17.13 -17.42
C ASP A 210 -26.85 15.71 -17.52
N GLY A 211 -27.50 14.84 -18.29
CA GLY A 211 -27.12 13.43 -18.38
C GLY A 211 -25.74 13.16 -18.97
N GLN A 212 -25.15 14.10 -19.72
CA GLN A 212 -23.81 13.97 -20.31
C GLN A 212 -22.66 13.99 -19.28
N LEU A 213 -22.93 14.35 -18.02
CA LEU A 213 -21.97 14.25 -16.92
C LEU A 213 -22.04 12.90 -16.19
N TRP A 214 -23.13 12.16 -16.37
CA TRP A 214 -23.47 10.96 -15.59
C TRP A 214 -23.45 9.70 -16.46
N THR A 215 -22.49 9.63 -17.39
CA THR A 215 -22.21 8.42 -18.19
C THR A 215 -21.59 7.32 -17.34
N GLU A 216 -20.87 7.70 -16.29
CA GLU A 216 -20.23 6.85 -15.30
C GLU A 216 -20.72 7.31 -13.92
N VAL A 217 -21.35 6.41 -13.18
CA VAL A 217 -21.89 6.68 -11.84
C VAL A 217 -21.28 5.66 -10.87
N ASP A 218 -19.97 5.79 -10.65
CA ASP A 218 -19.29 5.09 -9.56
C ASP A 218 -19.50 5.83 -8.24
N THR A 219 -19.93 5.09 -7.21
CA THR A 219 -20.17 5.55 -5.83
C THR A 219 -19.08 5.17 -4.85
N THR A 220 -18.03 4.45 -5.26
CA THR A 220 -16.99 3.85 -4.40
C THR A 220 -16.34 4.85 -3.43
N ASP A 221 -16.07 6.08 -3.89
CA ASP A 221 -15.47 7.16 -3.07
C ASP A 221 -16.46 7.88 -2.13
N TYR A 222 -17.77 7.60 -2.24
CA TYR A 222 -18.81 8.46 -1.63
C TYR A 222 -20.11 7.77 -1.21
N TYR A 223 -20.22 6.45 -1.27
CA TYR A 223 -21.41 5.69 -0.86
C TYR A 223 -21.85 5.96 0.58
N ARG A 224 -20.94 6.40 1.47
CA ARG A 224 -21.26 6.81 2.85
C ARG A 224 -21.75 8.25 2.98
N ASP A 225 -21.35 9.13 2.07
CA ASP A 225 -21.60 10.57 2.13
C ASP A 225 -22.93 10.96 1.44
N ILE A 226 -23.40 10.16 0.49
CA ILE A 226 -24.52 10.52 -0.39
C ILE A 226 -25.88 10.04 0.15
N PRO A 227 -26.88 10.92 0.34
CA PRO A 227 -28.23 10.51 0.70
C PRO A 227 -28.90 9.77 -0.46
N SER A 228 -29.70 8.75 -0.16
CA SER A 228 -30.33 7.88 -1.16
C SER A 228 -31.16 8.64 -2.20
N GLY A 229 -31.95 9.63 -1.78
CA GLY A 229 -32.69 10.51 -2.71
C GLY A 229 -31.80 11.38 -3.61
N GLY A 230 -30.58 11.70 -3.17
CA GLY A 230 -29.58 12.37 -4.00
C GLY A 230 -29.02 11.44 -5.07
N LEU A 231 -28.68 10.21 -4.69
CA LEU A 231 -28.20 9.17 -5.61
C LEU A 231 -29.26 8.77 -6.65
N VAL A 232 -30.53 8.60 -6.25
CA VAL A 232 -31.66 8.43 -7.19
C VAL A 232 -31.77 9.62 -8.15
N LYS A 233 -31.59 10.86 -7.67
CA LYS A 233 -31.60 12.05 -8.55
C LYS A 233 -30.45 12.03 -9.57
N LEU A 234 -29.26 11.56 -9.21
CA LEU A 234 -28.13 11.41 -10.14
C LEU A 234 -28.43 10.36 -11.21
N ILE A 235 -28.83 9.15 -10.80
CA ILE A 235 -29.14 8.04 -11.71
C ILE A 235 -30.28 8.43 -12.67
N THR A 236 -31.33 9.08 -12.17
CA THR A 236 -32.45 9.56 -13.01
C THR A 236 -32.15 10.81 -13.84
N ALA A 237 -31.04 11.52 -13.58
CA ALA A 237 -30.53 12.59 -14.44
C ALA A 237 -29.65 12.05 -15.57
N GLY A 238 -28.80 11.06 -15.30
CA GLY A 238 -28.06 10.31 -16.31
C GLY A 238 -28.98 9.53 -17.25
N GLY A 239 -29.89 8.74 -16.69
CA GLY A 239 -30.90 7.95 -17.42
C GLY A 239 -30.31 7.19 -18.62
N PRO A 240 -30.69 7.54 -19.88
CA PRO A 240 -30.24 6.82 -21.07
C PRO A 240 -28.75 7.01 -21.39
N PHE A 241 -28.05 7.95 -20.75
CA PHE A 241 -26.61 8.18 -20.91
C PHE A 241 -25.75 7.32 -19.99
N VAL A 242 -26.31 6.76 -18.90
CA VAL A 242 -25.59 5.89 -17.96
C VAL A 242 -25.10 4.64 -18.70
N ARG A 243 -23.79 4.40 -18.68
CA ARG A 243 -23.12 3.20 -19.20
C ARG A 243 -22.44 2.41 -18.09
N ASP A 244 -21.85 3.09 -17.12
CA ASP A 244 -21.33 2.47 -15.90
C ASP A 244 -22.19 2.88 -14.69
N LEU A 245 -22.67 1.90 -13.96
CA LEU A 245 -23.51 2.05 -12.77
C LEU A 245 -22.95 1.18 -11.64
N ASN A 246 -21.95 1.72 -10.92
CA ASN A 246 -21.32 1.07 -9.78
C ASN A 246 -21.85 1.62 -8.46
N LEU A 247 -22.81 0.90 -7.88
CA LEU A 247 -23.53 1.25 -6.66
C LEU A 247 -22.98 0.51 -5.41
N ARG A 248 -21.73 0.02 -5.48
CA ARG A 248 -21.08 -0.80 -4.45
C ARG A 248 -21.26 -0.21 -3.04
N GLY A 249 -21.75 -1.04 -2.11
CA GLY A 249 -21.96 -0.67 -0.72
C GLY A 249 -23.12 0.31 -0.45
N CYS A 250 -23.95 0.68 -1.44
CA CYS A 250 -25.06 1.62 -1.27
C CYS A 250 -26.28 1.00 -0.54
N VAL A 251 -26.10 0.55 0.70
CA VAL A 251 -27.15 -0.07 1.54
C VAL A 251 -28.36 0.87 1.72
N GLN A 252 -28.16 2.20 1.70
CA GLN A 252 -29.23 3.20 1.79
C GLN A 252 -30.19 3.21 0.58
N LEU A 253 -29.85 2.53 -0.53
CA LEU A 253 -30.75 2.41 -1.67
C LEU A 253 -31.90 1.42 -1.43
N LYS A 254 -31.82 0.50 -0.46
CA LYS A 254 -32.81 -0.58 -0.26
C LYS A 254 -34.28 -0.12 -0.41
N ASP A 255 -34.74 0.78 0.46
CA ASP A 255 -36.15 1.20 0.48
C ASP A 255 -36.47 2.25 -0.62
N LYS A 256 -35.42 2.85 -1.20
CA LYS A 256 -35.54 3.75 -2.36
C LYS A 256 -35.61 3.02 -3.70
N TRP A 257 -34.98 1.87 -3.84
CA TRP A 257 -35.12 1.04 -5.04
C TRP A 257 -36.53 0.43 -5.10
N LYS A 258 -37.14 0.10 -3.97
CA LYS A 258 -38.56 -0.31 -3.90
C LYS A 258 -39.59 0.75 -4.31
N THR A 259 -39.19 2.02 -4.40
CA THR A 259 -40.11 3.14 -4.68
C THR A 259 -39.77 3.91 -5.96
N ASP A 260 -38.49 4.06 -6.27
CA ASP A 260 -37.97 4.75 -7.46
C ASP A 260 -37.26 3.78 -8.45
N GLY A 261 -37.11 2.49 -8.13
CA GLY A 261 -36.30 1.51 -8.90
C GLY A 261 -36.89 1.09 -10.23
N ASP A 262 -38.22 1.01 -10.36
CA ASP A 262 -38.88 0.82 -11.67
C ASP A 262 -38.53 1.99 -12.60
N ARG A 263 -38.56 3.22 -12.08
CA ARG A 263 -38.19 4.43 -12.83
C ARG A 263 -36.70 4.48 -13.18
N ILE A 264 -35.80 3.99 -12.32
CA ILE A 264 -34.38 3.81 -12.64
C ILE A 264 -34.22 2.81 -13.79
N THR A 265 -34.90 1.66 -13.69
CA THR A 265 -34.93 0.58 -14.70
C THR A 265 -35.55 1.03 -16.02
N ASP A 266 -36.52 1.95 -15.98
CA ASP A 266 -37.14 2.53 -17.15
C ASP A 266 -36.24 3.56 -17.86
N LEU A 267 -35.36 4.26 -17.13
CA LEU A 267 -34.50 5.30 -17.71
C LEU A 267 -33.13 4.74 -18.14
N CYS A 268 -32.54 3.83 -17.36
CA CYS A 268 -31.21 3.27 -17.59
C CYS A 268 -31.32 1.99 -18.43
N ARG A 269 -31.24 2.15 -19.76
CA ARG A 269 -31.38 1.05 -20.76
C ARG A 269 -30.14 0.80 -21.62
N ASN A 270 -29.06 1.55 -21.38
CA ASN A 270 -27.78 1.47 -22.11
C ASN A 270 -26.61 1.08 -21.19
N VAL A 271 -26.89 0.48 -20.04
CA VAL A 271 -25.86 0.11 -19.07
C VAL A 271 -25.04 -1.05 -19.62
N VAL A 272 -23.72 -0.91 -19.53
CA VAL A 272 -22.69 -1.85 -19.99
C VAL A 272 -21.99 -2.48 -18.80
N ASN A 273 -21.68 -1.66 -17.78
CA ASN A 273 -21.09 -2.09 -16.52
C ASN A 273 -22.10 -1.87 -15.39
N PHE A 274 -22.41 -2.93 -14.65
CA PHE A 274 -23.36 -2.90 -13.54
C PHE A 274 -22.76 -3.58 -12.31
N SER A 275 -22.68 -2.85 -11.20
CA SER A 275 -22.18 -3.37 -9.93
C SER A 275 -23.11 -3.01 -8.77
N LEU A 276 -23.58 -4.05 -8.08
CA LEU A 276 -24.43 -3.97 -6.88
C LEU A 276 -23.76 -4.62 -5.66
N GLU A 277 -22.45 -4.85 -5.70
CA GLU A 277 -21.73 -5.56 -4.64
C GLU A 277 -21.98 -4.96 -3.25
N GLY A 278 -22.39 -5.79 -2.29
CA GLY A 278 -22.70 -5.35 -0.92
C GLY A 278 -23.97 -4.49 -0.76
N CYS A 279 -24.79 -4.31 -1.81
CA CYS A 279 -26.12 -3.71 -1.70
C CYS A 279 -27.10 -4.63 -0.95
N ARG A 280 -28.31 -4.12 -0.70
CA ARG A 280 -29.43 -4.90 -0.15
C ARG A 280 -30.71 -4.66 -0.96
N ILE A 281 -30.68 -5.04 -2.23
CA ILE A 281 -31.79 -4.89 -3.19
C ILE A 281 -32.46 -6.26 -3.39
N ASP A 282 -33.79 -6.25 -3.50
CA ASP A 282 -34.65 -7.43 -3.69
C ASP A 282 -34.56 -8.05 -5.09
N THR A 283 -34.75 -9.37 -5.15
CA THR A 283 -34.59 -10.22 -6.34
C THR A 283 -35.38 -9.72 -7.55
N GLN A 284 -36.66 -9.36 -7.35
CA GLN A 284 -37.52 -8.88 -8.44
C GLN A 284 -36.98 -7.58 -9.06
N SER A 285 -36.51 -6.66 -8.22
CA SER A 285 -35.93 -5.39 -8.63
C SER A 285 -34.64 -5.57 -9.45
N ILE A 286 -33.79 -6.53 -9.08
CA ILE A 286 -32.58 -6.89 -9.84
C ILE A 286 -32.97 -7.54 -11.17
N ASN A 287 -33.88 -8.52 -11.14
CA ASN A 287 -34.35 -9.24 -12.32
C ASN A 287 -34.99 -8.30 -13.36
N CYS A 288 -35.83 -7.35 -12.93
CA CYS A 288 -36.40 -6.32 -13.79
C CYS A 288 -35.32 -5.44 -14.46
N PHE A 289 -34.24 -5.10 -13.74
CA PHE A 289 -33.16 -4.28 -14.30
C PHE A 289 -32.35 -5.03 -15.36
N LEU A 290 -32.02 -6.30 -15.10
CA LEU A 290 -31.29 -7.19 -16.00
C LEU A 290 -32.07 -7.47 -17.30
N LEU A 291 -33.38 -7.70 -17.20
CA LEU A 291 -34.28 -7.89 -18.35
C LEU A 291 -34.31 -6.70 -19.33
N ARG A 292 -33.93 -5.49 -18.89
CA ARG A 292 -34.01 -4.25 -19.70
C ARG A 292 -32.66 -3.73 -20.21
N ASN A 293 -31.53 -4.35 -19.85
CA ASN A 293 -30.19 -3.90 -20.26
C ASN A 293 -29.44 -4.99 -21.05
N PRO A 294 -29.78 -5.22 -22.33
CA PRO A 294 -29.19 -6.30 -23.13
C PRO A 294 -27.74 -6.05 -23.58
N ARG A 295 -27.17 -4.89 -23.21
CA ARG A 295 -25.79 -4.46 -23.51
C ARG A 295 -24.82 -4.65 -22.35
N LEU A 296 -25.21 -5.36 -21.29
CA LEU A 296 -24.35 -5.63 -20.15
C LEU A 296 -23.17 -6.52 -20.56
N GLU A 297 -21.96 -5.98 -20.43
CA GLU A 297 -20.68 -6.66 -20.65
C GLU A 297 -19.99 -7.00 -19.32
N TYR A 298 -20.25 -6.22 -18.26
CA TYR A 298 -19.75 -6.46 -16.90
C TYR A 298 -20.92 -6.48 -15.90
N ILE A 299 -21.04 -7.57 -15.13
CA ILE A 299 -22.02 -7.73 -14.05
C ILE A 299 -21.29 -8.16 -12.77
N ASN A 300 -21.35 -7.34 -11.72
CA ASN A 300 -20.92 -7.69 -10.36
C ASN A 300 -22.10 -7.67 -9.39
N LEU A 301 -22.47 -8.86 -8.91
CA LEU A 301 -23.55 -9.10 -7.96
C LEU A 301 -23.03 -9.73 -6.65
N SER A 302 -21.71 -9.67 -6.40
CA SER A 302 -21.10 -10.42 -5.30
C SER A 302 -21.62 -10.03 -3.90
N GLY A 303 -21.80 -11.05 -3.06
CA GLY A 303 -22.36 -10.92 -1.71
C GLY A 303 -23.88 -10.66 -1.65
N LEU A 304 -24.60 -10.80 -2.77
CA LEU A 304 -26.06 -10.61 -2.81
C LEU A 304 -26.81 -11.94 -2.63
N SER A 305 -27.19 -12.24 -1.38
CA SER A 305 -28.07 -13.37 -1.05
C SER A 305 -29.50 -13.28 -1.63
N SER A 306 -29.85 -12.18 -2.30
CA SER A 306 -31.09 -12.04 -3.09
C SER A 306 -30.96 -12.55 -4.53
N VAL A 307 -29.76 -12.89 -5.00
CA VAL A 307 -29.50 -13.37 -6.37
C VAL A 307 -29.53 -14.90 -6.40
N SER A 308 -30.16 -15.47 -7.43
CA SER A 308 -30.33 -16.92 -7.59
C SER A 308 -30.29 -17.37 -9.05
N ASP A 309 -30.41 -18.67 -9.31
CA ASP A 309 -30.44 -19.25 -10.66
C ASP A 309 -31.57 -18.70 -11.56
N SER A 310 -32.60 -18.08 -10.97
CA SER A 310 -33.60 -17.30 -11.69
C SER A 310 -32.98 -16.08 -12.40
N ALA A 311 -32.14 -15.32 -11.69
CA ALA A 311 -31.37 -14.21 -12.24
C ALA A 311 -30.33 -14.72 -13.26
N MET A 312 -29.69 -15.87 -13.01
CA MET A 312 -28.74 -16.45 -13.96
C MET A 312 -29.42 -16.83 -15.28
N THR A 313 -30.64 -17.38 -15.20
CA THR A 313 -31.47 -17.70 -16.37
C THR A 313 -31.86 -16.43 -17.14
N ILE A 314 -32.19 -15.35 -16.42
CA ILE A 314 -32.48 -14.03 -17.02
C ILE A 314 -31.26 -13.42 -17.70
N ILE A 315 -30.07 -13.50 -17.09
CA ILE A 315 -28.81 -13.01 -17.67
C ILE A 315 -28.51 -13.77 -18.96
N ALA A 316 -28.59 -15.10 -18.94
CA ALA A 316 -28.38 -15.94 -20.13
C ALA A 316 -29.34 -15.61 -21.29
N GLN A 317 -30.59 -15.23 -20.99
CA GLN A 317 -31.58 -14.86 -21.99
C GLN A 317 -31.45 -13.41 -22.48
N SER A 318 -30.98 -12.49 -21.63
CA SER A 318 -31.05 -11.04 -21.88
C SER A 318 -29.71 -10.42 -22.29
N CYS A 319 -28.58 -10.96 -21.80
CA CYS A 319 -27.25 -10.33 -21.85
C CYS A 319 -26.23 -11.19 -22.64
N PRO A 320 -26.43 -11.45 -23.95
CA PRO A 320 -25.54 -12.32 -24.72
C PRO A 320 -24.14 -11.74 -24.95
N GLN A 321 -23.94 -10.44 -24.68
CA GLN A 321 -22.64 -9.76 -24.84
C GLN A 321 -21.74 -9.85 -23.59
N LEU A 322 -22.20 -10.48 -22.51
CA LEU A 322 -21.51 -10.57 -21.23
C LEU A 322 -20.07 -11.09 -21.37
N GLN A 323 -19.10 -10.30 -20.87
CA GLN A 323 -17.67 -10.63 -20.84
C GLN A 323 -17.17 -10.97 -19.43
N ILE A 324 -17.73 -10.32 -18.41
CA ILE A 324 -17.30 -10.46 -17.01
C ILE A 324 -18.52 -10.67 -16.10
N LEU A 325 -18.52 -11.75 -15.33
CA LEU A 325 -19.53 -12.06 -14.32
C LEU A 325 -18.89 -12.35 -12.97
N ASN A 326 -19.26 -11.59 -11.95
CA ASN A 326 -18.96 -11.88 -10.56
C ASN A 326 -20.24 -12.14 -9.76
N VAL A 327 -20.38 -13.37 -9.28
CA VAL A 327 -21.44 -13.86 -8.38
C VAL A 327 -20.86 -14.55 -7.15
N SER A 328 -19.58 -14.32 -6.84
CA SER A 328 -18.95 -14.85 -5.62
C SER A 328 -19.75 -14.48 -4.37
N TRP A 329 -19.89 -15.41 -3.42
CA TRP A 329 -20.68 -15.28 -2.18
C TRP A 329 -22.21 -15.11 -2.39
N CYS A 330 -22.76 -15.51 -3.55
CA CYS A 330 -24.20 -15.51 -3.79
C CYS A 330 -24.82 -16.89 -3.49
N THR A 331 -25.16 -17.14 -2.23
CA THR A 331 -25.64 -18.44 -1.70
C THR A 331 -26.92 -19.02 -2.33
N GLY A 332 -27.58 -18.30 -3.23
CA GLY A 332 -28.75 -18.76 -3.99
C GLY A 332 -28.44 -19.18 -5.44
N VAL A 333 -27.18 -19.08 -5.87
CA VAL A 333 -26.69 -19.46 -7.20
C VAL A 333 -25.97 -20.79 -7.11
N HIS A 334 -26.18 -21.66 -8.10
CA HIS A 334 -25.53 -22.95 -8.26
C HIS A 334 -24.88 -23.05 -9.65
N THR A 335 -24.00 -24.02 -9.85
CA THR A 335 -23.44 -24.31 -11.19
C THR A 335 -24.52 -24.58 -12.24
N ALA A 336 -25.65 -25.18 -11.88
CA ALA A 336 -26.82 -25.35 -12.76
C ALA A 336 -27.42 -24.03 -13.29
N GLY A 337 -27.22 -22.91 -12.60
CA GLY A 337 -27.49 -21.56 -13.12
C GLY A 337 -26.40 -21.07 -14.06
N LEU A 338 -25.13 -21.25 -13.68
CA LEU A 338 -23.95 -20.85 -14.46
C LEU A 338 -23.84 -21.59 -15.80
N LYS A 339 -24.19 -22.88 -15.84
CA LYS A 339 -24.44 -23.76 -17.01
C LYS A 339 -25.18 -23.02 -18.14
N LYS A 340 -26.25 -22.29 -17.79
CA LYS A 340 -27.08 -21.54 -18.74
C LYS A 340 -26.37 -20.29 -19.26
N ILE A 341 -25.54 -19.65 -18.44
CA ILE A 341 -24.75 -18.47 -18.83
C ILE A 341 -23.59 -18.90 -19.74
N VAL A 342 -22.84 -19.94 -19.38
CA VAL A 342 -21.71 -20.48 -20.17
C VAL A 342 -22.17 -20.94 -21.56
N SER A 343 -23.35 -21.54 -21.66
CA SER A 343 -23.92 -21.98 -22.94
C SER A 343 -24.50 -20.86 -23.82
N ALA A 344 -24.86 -19.70 -23.25
CA ALA A 344 -25.45 -18.56 -23.98
C ALA A 344 -24.49 -17.38 -24.23
N CYS A 345 -23.62 -17.05 -23.29
CA CYS A 345 -22.76 -15.87 -23.30
C CYS A 345 -21.39 -16.16 -23.94
N ASN A 346 -21.37 -16.24 -25.28
CA ASN A 346 -20.20 -16.64 -26.07
C ASN A 346 -18.95 -15.75 -25.90
N ASN A 347 -19.06 -14.58 -25.27
CA ASN A 347 -17.95 -13.64 -25.04
C ASN A 347 -17.40 -13.68 -23.60
N LEU A 348 -17.89 -14.58 -22.74
CA LEU A 348 -17.51 -14.64 -21.33
C LEU A 348 -16.02 -15.01 -21.17
N LYS A 349 -15.26 -14.15 -20.49
CA LYS A 349 -13.80 -14.24 -20.27
C LYS A 349 -13.41 -14.30 -18.80
N ASP A 350 -14.17 -13.67 -17.91
CA ASP A 350 -13.87 -13.57 -16.49
C ASP A 350 -15.10 -14.02 -15.70
N LEU A 351 -15.03 -15.23 -15.13
CA LEU A 351 -16.09 -15.83 -14.32
C LEU A 351 -15.60 -15.99 -12.88
N ARG A 352 -16.34 -15.39 -11.94
CA ARG A 352 -16.05 -15.45 -10.51
C ARG A 352 -17.26 -15.96 -9.75
N ALA A 353 -17.08 -17.12 -9.14
CA ALA A 353 -18.11 -17.94 -8.52
C ALA A 353 -17.57 -18.60 -7.24
N SER A 354 -16.84 -17.83 -6.42
CA SER A 354 -16.39 -18.29 -5.10
C SER A 354 -17.58 -18.58 -4.19
N GLU A 355 -17.49 -19.62 -3.36
CA GLU A 355 -18.51 -19.97 -2.36
C GLU A 355 -19.91 -20.21 -2.99
N ILE A 356 -19.90 -20.89 -4.14
CA ILE A 356 -21.07 -21.42 -4.85
C ILE A 356 -21.00 -22.96 -4.84
N ARG A 357 -22.16 -23.61 -4.78
CA ARG A 357 -22.27 -25.08 -4.73
C ARG A 357 -22.51 -25.69 -6.10
N GLY A 358 -22.19 -26.98 -6.22
CA GLY A 358 -22.39 -27.74 -7.45
C GLY A 358 -21.14 -27.85 -8.32
N PHE A 359 -19.94 -27.55 -7.80
CA PHE A 359 -18.68 -27.67 -8.55
C PHE A 359 -18.18 -29.12 -8.72
N ASP A 360 -18.93 -30.06 -8.16
CA ASP A 360 -18.96 -31.50 -8.43
C ASP A 360 -19.72 -31.86 -9.73
N ASP A 361 -20.44 -30.91 -10.37
CA ASP A 361 -21.10 -31.14 -11.66
C ASP A 361 -20.08 -31.23 -12.81
N VAL A 362 -19.66 -32.46 -13.12
CA VAL A 362 -18.82 -32.79 -14.27
C VAL A 362 -19.41 -32.25 -15.59
N GLU A 363 -20.74 -32.24 -15.79
CA GLU A 363 -21.32 -31.67 -17.01
C GLU A 363 -21.13 -30.14 -17.11
N PHE A 364 -21.04 -29.42 -15.98
CA PHE A 364 -20.70 -28.00 -15.97
C PHE A 364 -19.21 -27.77 -16.30
N ALA A 365 -18.32 -28.60 -15.74
CA ALA A 365 -16.90 -28.60 -16.11
C ALA A 365 -16.69 -28.85 -17.62
N LEU A 366 -17.45 -29.77 -18.20
CA LEU A 366 -17.40 -30.06 -19.64
C LEU A 366 -17.88 -28.89 -20.51
N GLN A 367 -18.91 -28.15 -20.10
CA GLN A 367 -19.33 -26.95 -20.84
C GLN A 367 -18.26 -25.84 -20.81
N LEU A 368 -17.52 -25.71 -19.70
CA LEU A 368 -16.35 -24.83 -19.63
C LEU A 368 -15.22 -25.34 -20.55
N PHE A 369 -15.01 -26.65 -20.63
CA PHE A 369 -14.05 -27.26 -21.54
C PHE A 369 -14.40 -27.04 -23.03
N GLU A 370 -15.65 -27.28 -23.43
CA GLU A 370 -16.13 -27.06 -24.81
C GLU A 370 -15.98 -25.61 -25.26
N ARG A 371 -16.29 -24.65 -24.37
CA ARG A 371 -16.29 -23.22 -24.72
C ARG A 371 -14.88 -22.64 -24.80
N ASN A 372 -14.00 -22.96 -23.84
CA ASN A 372 -12.61 -22.47 -23.79
C ASN A 372 -12.45 -20.95 -24.03
N THR A 373 -13.43 -20.14 -23.58
CA THR A 373 -13.43 -18.68 -23.74
C THR A 373 -12.82 -17.94 -22.56
N LEU A 374 -12.74 -18.59 -21.39
CA LEU A 374 -12.29 -17.97 -20.14
C LEU A 374 -10.78 -17.67 -20.15
N GLU A 375 -10.46 -16.42 -19.80
CA GLU A 375 -9.13 -15.94 -19.47
C GLU A 375 -8.91 -15.86 -17.95
N ARG A 376 -9.99 -15.74 -17.16
CA ARG A 376 -9.98 -15.78 -15.69
C ARG A 376 -11.12 -16.65 -15.17
N LEU A 377 -10.79 -17.59 -14.30
CA LEU A 377 -11.74 -18.42 -13.56
C LEU A 377 -11.40 -18.37 -12.07
N ILE A 378 -12.37 -17.98 -11.25
CA ILE A 378 -12.26 -17.94 -9.79
C ILE A 378 -13.40 -18.78 -9.21
N MET A 379 -13.06 -19.89 -8.55
CA MET A 379 -14.01 -20.85 -7.97
C MET A 379 -13.54 -21.37 -6.61
N SER A 380 -13.00 -20.46 -5.80
CA SER A 380 -12.50 -20.70 -4.44
C SER A 380 -13.60 -20.96 -3.39
N ARG A 381 -13.30 -21.72 -2.33
CA ARG A 381 -14.27 -22.25 -1.36
C ARG A 381 -15.41 -23.02 -2.03
N THR A 382 -15.08 -24.04 -2.81
CA THR A 382 -16.06 -24.87 -3.51
C THR A 382 -15.75 -26.36 -3.39
N GLU A 383 -16.81 -27.16 -3.57
CA GLU A 383 -16.83 -28.64 -3.61
C GLU A 383 -16.20 -29.15 -4.94
N LEU A 384 -15.00 -28.66 -5.29
CA LEU A 384 -14.31 -28.96 -6.54
C LEU A 384 -13.44 -30.22 -6.41
N THR A 385 -13.83 -31.29 -7.12
CA THR A 385 -13.09 -32.55 -7.14
C THR A 385 -12.01 -32.61 -8.23
N ASP A 386 -11.11 -33.58 -8.09
CA ASP A 386 -10.13 -33.98 -9.09
C ASP A 386 -10.75 -34.25 -10.47
N GLU A 387 -11.84 -35.01 -10.52
CA GLU A 387 -12.56 -35.37 -11.76
C GLU A 387 -13.11 -34.14 -12.45
N CYS A 388 -13.61 -33.17 -11.68
CA CYS A 388 -14.17 -31.94 -12.22
C CYS A 388 -13.09 -31.02 -12.78
N LEU A 389 -11.93 -30.91 -12.10
CA LEU A 389 -10.79 -30.16 -12.67
C LEU A 389 -10.20 -30.87 -13.89
N LYS A 390 -10.09 -32.20 -13.88
CA LYS A 390 -9.68 -33.02 -15.04
C LYS A 390 -10.65 -32.81 -16.22
N ALA A 391 -11.96 -32.87 -15.99
CA ALA A 391 -12.98 -32.64 -17.03
C ALA A 391 -12.96 -31.21 -17.60
N LEU A 392 -12.65 -30.19 -16.79
CA LEU A 392 -12.52 -28.80 -17.23
C LEU A 392 -11.30 -28.56 -18.13
N VAL A 393 -10.23 -29.33 -17.94
CA VAL A 393 -8.94 -29.14 -18.62
C VAL A 393 -8.74 -30.11 -19.79
N HIS A 394 -9.22 -31.36 -19.66
CA HIS A 394 -9.07 -32.45 -20.65
C HIS A 394 -10.39 -32.91 -21.31
N GLY A 395 -11.55 -32.64 -20.72
CA GLY A 395 -12.82 -33.24 -21.15
C GLY A 395 -13.05 -34.64 -20.57
N LEU A 396 -14.03 -35.37 -21.10
CA LEU A 396 -14.18 -36.81 -20.84
C LEU A 396 -13.29 -37.61 -21.80
N ASP A 397 -12.73 -38.71 -21.30
CA ASP A 397 -12.02 -39.74 -22.07
C ASP A 397 -11.13 -39.19 -23.21
N PRO A 398 -10.17 -38.29 -22.90
CA PRO A 398 -9.32 -37.67 -23.91
C PRO A 398 -8.48 -38.70 -24.66
N GLU A 399 -8.20 -38.46 -25.94
CA GLU A 399 -7.17 -39.19 -26.66
C GLU A 399 -5.81 -38.94 -25.98
N MET A 400 -5.16 -40.01 -25.51
CA MET A 400 -3.89 -39.93 -24.80
C MET A 400 -2.70 -40.17 -25.73
N ASP A 401 -1.73 -39.27 -25.69
CA ASP A 401 -0.40 -39.47 -26.27
C ASP A 401 0.32 -40.59 -25.51
N LEU A 402 0.58 -41.72 -26.17
CA LEU A 402 1.23 -42.90 -25.57
C LEU A 402 2.75 -42.74 -25.36
N LEU A 403 3.35 -41.64 -25.82
CA LEU A 403 4.77 -41.33 -25.64
C LEU A 403 5.00 -40.25 -24.58
N GLU A 404 4.09 -39.28 -24.47
CA GLU A 404 4.15 -38.17 -23.50
C GLU A 404 3.16 -38.32 -22.32
N GLU A 405 2.39 -39.42 -22.27
CA GLU A 405 1.34 -39.73 -21.27
C GLU A 405 0.34 -38.58 -21.03
N ARG A 406 0.04 -37.81 -22.09
CA ARG A 406 -0.72 -36.54 -22.02
C ARG A 406 -1.97 -36.56 -22.91
N ALA A 407 -3.07 -36.01 -22.40
CA ALA A 407 -4.27 -35.70 -23.18
C ALA A 407 -3.98 -34.79 -24.39
N LEU A 408 -4.42 -35.19 -25.58
CA LEU A 408 -4.27 -34.47 -26.85
C LEU A 408 -5.38 -33.43 -27.03
N VAL A 409 -5.41 -32.44 -26.14
CA VAL A 409 -6.49 -31.44 -26.05
C VAL A 409 -6.03 -30.03 -26.44
N PRO A 410 -6.91 -29.18 -27.01
CA PRO A 410 -6.55 -27.81 -27.31
C PRO A 410 -6.29 -27.03 -26.00
N PRO A 411 -5.19 -26.25 -25.90
CA PRO A 411 -4.79 -25.60 -24.67
C PRO A 411 -5.85 -24.62 -24.17
N ARG A 412 -5.95 -24.51 -22.85
CA ARG A 412 -6.88 -23.62 -22.15
C ARG A 412 -6.43 -22.17 -22.27
N ARG A 413 -7.37 -21.24 -22.46
CA ARG A 413 -7.08 -19.79 -22.54
C ARG A 413 -6.89 -19.10 -21.18
N LEU A 414 -6.89 -19.87 -20.09
CA LEU A 414 -6.77 -19.38 -18.72
C LEU A 414 -5.43 -18.68 -18.47
N LYS A 415 -5.50 -17.38 -18.17
CA LYS A 415 -4.39 -16.56 -17.64
C LYS A 415 -4.42 -16.49 -16.12
N HIS A 416 -5.60 -16.63 -15.51
CA HIS A 416 -5.77 -16.62 -14.06
C HIS A 416 -6.68 -17.76 -13.62
N LEU A 417 -6.18 -18.57 -12.68
CA LEU A 417 -6.95 -19.62 -12.00
C LEU A 417 -6.82 -19.42 -10.49
N ASP A 418 -7.95 -19.25 -9.81
CA ASP A 418 -8.06 -19.23 -8.35
C ASP A 418 -9.00 -20.33 -7.86
N ILE A 419 -8.42 -21.25 -7.10
CA ILE A 419 -9.05 -22.43 -6.50
C ILE A 419 -8.63 -22.57 -5.02
N HIS A 420 -8.42 -21.46 -4.30
CA HIS A 420 -8.12 -21.52 -2.86
C HIS A 420 -9.26 -22.16 -2.05
N GLN A 421 -8.90 -22.90 -1.00
CA GLN A 421 -9.82 -23.63 -0.13
C GLN A 421 -10.72 -24.64 -0.89
N CYS A 422 -10.20 -25.27 -1.94
CA CYS A 422 -10.79 -26.47 -2.55
C CYS A 422 -10.17 -27.71 -1.89
N THR A 423 -10.72 -28.13 -0.75
CA THR A 423 -10.12 -29.14 0.16
C THR A 423 -10.20 -30.59 -0.33
N GLU A 424 -11.02 -30.88 -1.33
CA GLU A 424 -11.17 -32.22 -1.93
C GLU A 424 -10.20 -32.44 -3.11
N LEU A 425 -9.43 -31.42 -3.48
CA LEU A 425 -8.52 -31.46 -4.62
C LEU A 425 -7.16 -32.06 -4.22
N THR A 426 -6.71 -33.06 -4.99
CA THR A 426 -5.44 -33.76 -4.77
C THR A 426 -4.39 -33.38 -5.82
N ASP A 427 -3.17 -33.88 -5.61
CA ASP A 427 -2.08 -33.66 -6.55
C ASP A 427 -2.40 -34.11 -7.97
N ASP A 428 -3.21 -35.15 -8.16
CA ASP A 428 -3.55 -35.70 -9.47
C ASP A 428 -4.58 -34.85 -10.21
N GLY A 429 -5.43 -34.12 -9.50
CA GLY A 429 -6.28 -33.06 -10.04
C GLY A 429 -5.42 -31.91 -10.57
N VAL A 430 -4.55 -31.35 -9.74
CA VAL A 430 -3.71 -30.20 -10.12
C VAL A 430 -2.70 -30.54 -11.22
N LYS A 431 -2.15 -31.76 -11.25
CA LYS A 431 -1.26 -32.22 -12.34
C LYS A 431 -1.90 -32.12 -13.73
N CYS A 432 -3.23 -32.20 -13.86
CA CYS A 432 -3.91 -32.12 -15.17
C CYS A 432 -3.66 -30.78 -15.90
N LEU A 433 -3.41 -29.70 -15.14
CA LEU A 433 -3.08 -28.36 -15.65
C LEU A 433 -1.72 -28.32 -16.37
N ALA A 434 -0.80 -29.23 -16.05
CA ALA A 434 0.52 -29.26 -16.67
C ALA A 434 0.40 -29.39 -18.21
N HIS A 435 1.22 -28.61 -18.94
CA HIS A 435 1.16 -28.42 -20.40
C HIS A 435 -0.13 -27.79 -20.97
N ASN A 436 -1.26 -27.85 -20.26
CA ASN A 436 -2.58 -27.47 -20.78
C ASN A 436 -2.96 -25.99 -20.55
N VAL A 437 -2.30 -25.29 -19.62
CA VAL A 437 -2.46 -23.83 -19.38
C VAL A 437 -1.16 -23.04 -19.67
N PRO A 438 -0.58 -23.09 -20.88
CA PRO A 438 0.74 -22.49 -21.17
C PRO A 438 0.77 -20.95 -21.03
N ASP A 439 -0.39 -20.29 -21.15
CA ASP A 439 -0.57 -18.84 -21.03
C ASP A 439 -0.87 -18.36 -19.59
N LEU A 440 -0.83 -19.25 -18.58
CA LEU A 440 -1.14 -18.90 -17.19
C LEU A 440 -0.19 -17.83 -16.64
N GLU A 441 -0.74 -16.70 -16.20
CA GLU A 441 -0.03 -15.56 -15.61
C GLU A 441 -0.25 -15.45 -14.10
N GLY A 442 -1.33 -16.03 -13.55
CA GLY A 442 -1.59 -16.11 -12.11
C GLY A 442 -2.23 -17.44 -11.69
N LEU A 443 -1.69 -18.06 -10.64
CA LEU A 443 -2.21 -19.28 -10.03
C LEU A 443 -2.34 -19.10 -8.51
N GLN A 444 -3.48 -19.49 -7.95
CA GLN A 444 -3.75 -19.44 -6.52
C GLN A 444 -4.32 -20.78 -6.04
N LEU A 445 -3.58 -21.44 -5.15
CA LEU A 445 -3.86 -22.77 -4.57
C LEU A 445 -3.96 -22.75 -3.04
N SER A 446 -4.09 -21.56 -2.42
CA SER A 446 -3.99 -21.36 -0.97
C SER A 446 -4.94 -22.28 -0.19
N GLN A 447 -4.51 -22.83 0.95
CA GLN A 447 -5.34 -23.66 1.84
C GLN A 447 -5.93 -24.94 1.18
N CYS A 448 -5.23 -25.54 0.22
CA CYS A 448 -5.54 -26.86 -0.34
C CYS A 448 -4.67 -27.94 0.32
N SER A 449 -5.06 -28.35 1.54
CA SER A 449 -4.22 -29.13 2.49
C SER A 449 -3.68 -30.48 2.01
N GLU A 450 -4.29 -31.10 1.00
CA GLU A 450 -3.83 -32.39 0.48
C GLU A 450 -2.68 -32.28 -0.53
N LEU A 451 -2.49 -31.10 -1.15
CA LEU A 451 -1.50 -30.86 -2.21
C LEU A 451 -0.06 -30.86 -1.68
N THR A 452 0.85 -31.48 -2.41
CA THR A 452 2.29 -31.59 -2.09
C THR A 452 3.17 -30.85 -3.10
N ASP A 453 4.50 -30.95 -2.95
CA ASP A 453 5.45 -30.35 -3.90
C ASP A 453 5.23 -30.82 -5.35
N ASP A 454 4.80 -32.08 -5.56
CA ASP A 454 4.74 -32.70 -6.90
C ASP A 454 3.74 -32.02 -7.85
N SER A 455 2.57 -31.58 -7.34
CA SER A 455 1.56 -30.92 -8.18
C SER A 455 1.97 -29.52 -8.59
N VAL A 456 2.44 -28.71 -7.63
CA VAL A 456 2.97 -27.36 -7.91
C VAL A 456 4.15 -27.46 -8.87
N MET A 457 5.06 -28.43 -8.67
CA MET A 457 6.20 -28.67 -9.55
C MET A 457 5.80 -29.07 -10.98
N ALA A 458 4.76 -29.88 -11.18
CA ALA A 458 4.24 -30.21 -12.51
C ALA A 458 3.75 -28.96 -13.27
N VAL A 459 3.02 -28.07 -12.60
CA VAL A 459 2.46 -26.86 -13.21
C VAL A 459 3.53 -25.80 -13.48
N ILE A 460 4.42 -25.48 -12.52
CA ILE A 460 5.44 -24.42 -12.70
C ILE A 460 6.48 -24.77 -13.78
N ARG A 461 6.76 -26.06 -14.01
CA ARG A 461 7.64 -26.52 -15.11
C ARG A 461 7.09 -26.17 -16.49
N THR A 462 5.76 -26.04 -16.63
CA THR A 462 5.06 -25.97 -17.92
C THR A 462 4.32 -24.65 -18.16
N THR A 463 4.38 -23.71 -17.22
CA THR A 463 3.70 -22.39 -17.25
C THR A 463 4.70 -21.22 -17.39
N PRO A 464 5.38 -21.05 -18.54
CA PRO A 464 6.46 -20.07 -18.73
C PRO A 464 6.02 -18.60 -18.61
N ARG A 465 4.71 -18.34 -18.50
CA ARG A 465 4.14 -17.00 -18.40
C ARG A 465 3.76 -16.57 -16.97
N LEU A 466 3.91 -17.45 -15.99
CA LEU A 466 3.48 -17.21 -14.61
C LEU A 466 4.17 -15.97 -14.00
N THR A 467 3.37 -15.09 -13.40
CA THR A 467 3.80 -13.83 -12.77
C THR A 467 3.34 -13.69 -11.32
N HIS A 468 2.22 -14.31 -10.97
CA HIS A 468 1.66 -14.37 -9.62
C HIS A 468 1.50 -15.85 -9.23
N LEU A 469 2.00 -16.23 -8.06
CA LEU A 469 1.84 -17.56 -7.51
C LEU A 469 1.50 -17.45 -6.03
N ASP A 470 0.33 -17.94 -5.64
CA ASP A 470 -0.13 -17.95 -4.26
C ASP A 470 -0.30 -19.39 -3.76
N LEU A 471 0.46 -19.71 -2.72
CA LEU A 471 0.58 -20.99 -2.06
C LEU A 471 0.50 -20.81 -0.53
N GLU A 472 -0.31 -19.84 -0.06
CA GLU A 472 -0.48 -19.59 1.38
C GLU A 472 -1.14 -20.78 2.10
N ASP A 473 -0.62 -21.11 3.28
CA ASP A 473 -1.17 -22.08 4.22
C ASP A 473 -1.30 -23.48 3.59
N MET A 474 -0.16 -23.96 3.09
CA MET A 474 0.02 -25.24 2.38
C MET A 474 1.01 -26.13 3.16
N GLU A 475 0.53 -26.78 4.23
CA GLU A 475 1.34 -27.51 5.23
C GLU A 475 2.36 -28.50 4.63
N ARG A 476 2.00 -29.17 3.52
CA ARG A 476 2.80 -30.23 2.89
C ARG A 476 3.84 -29.74 1.87
N LEU A 477 3.88 -28.44 1.54
CA LEU A 477 4.90 -27.90 0.65
C LEU A 477 6.25 -27.74 1.36
N SER A 478 7.34 -28.03 0.65
CA SER A 478 8.69 -27.92 1.20
C SER A 478 9.55 -26.90 0.43
N ASN A 479 10.83 -26.84 0.79
CA ASN A 479 11.81 -26.07 0.04
C ASN A 479 12.00 -26.62 -1.39
N HIS A 480 11.53 -27.84 -1.72
CA HIS A 480 11.69 -28.44 -3.04
C HIS A 480 10.95 -27.66 -4.13
N THR A 481 9.67 -27.31 -3.91
CA THR A 481 8.88 -26.45 -4.81
C THR A 481 9.62 -25.15 -5.14
N LEU A 482 10.20 -24.47 -4.15
CA LEU A 482 10.93 -23.22 -4.38
C LEU A 482 12.27 -23.41 -5.10
N ILE A 483 12.97 -24.51 -4.84
CA ILE A 483 14.20 -24.87 -5.58
C ILE A 483 13.88 -25.15 -7.05
N GLU A 484 12.72 -25.75 -7.37
CA GLU A 484 12.31 -26.01 -8.75
C GLU A 484 11.74 -24.76 -9.43
N LEU A 485 10.94 -23.95 -8.72
CA LEU A 485 10.47 -22.63 -9.18
C LEU A 485 11.64 -21.69 -9.51
N ALA A 486 12.77 -21.81 -8.82
CA ALA A 486 14.00 -21.06 -9.12
C ALA A 486 14.76 -21.57 -10.37
N LYS A 487 14.37 -22.71 -10.97
CA LYS A 487 14.89 -23.26 -12.23
C LYS A 487 13.88 -23.17 -13.39
N SER A 488 12.59 -23.07 -13.07
CA SER A 488 11.50 -23.12 -14.03
C SER A 488 11.51 -21.93 -15.01
N PRO A 489 10.89 -22.04 -16.19
CA PRO A 489 10.93 -20.97 -17.19
C PRO A 489 10.24 -19.67 -16.74
N CYS A 490 9.34 -19.73 -15.76
CA CYS A 490 8.68 -18.53 -15.21
C CYS A 490 9.53 -17.73 -14.22
N ALA A 491 10.66 -18.25 -13.72
CA ALA A 491 11.53 -17.56 -12.75
C ALA A 491 11.89 -16.12 -13.17
N ALA A 492 12.15 -15.89 -14.46
CA ALA A 492 12.46 -14.57 -15.00
C ALA A 492 11.26 -13.59 -15.01
N ARG A 493 10.03 -14.10 -15.02
CA ARG A 493 8.77 -13.33 -15.10
C ARG A 493 8.01 -13.22 -13.78
N LEU A 494 8.32 -14.03 -12.78
CA LEU A 494 7.67 -14.03 -11.46
C LEU A 494 7.82 -12.66 -10.78
N GLN A 495 6.69 -12.09 -10.37
CA GLN A 495 6.58 -10.77 -9.73
C GLN A 495 5.98 -10.87 -8.32
N HIS A 496 5.02 -11.77 -8.11
CA HIS A 496 4.34 -11.95 -6.82
C HIS A 496 4.42 -13.42 -6.41
N LEU A 497 4.87 -13.66 -5.18
CA LEU A 497 4.93 -14.98 -4.56
C LEU A 497 4.39 -14.88 -3.13
N ASN A 498 3.32 -15.62 -2.82
CA ASN A 498 2.84 -15.81 -1.45
C ASN A 498 3.11 -17.26 -1.03
N ILE A 499 3.79 -17.42 0.09
CA ILE A 499 4.16 -18.68 0.75
C ILE A 499 3.97 -18.56 2.28
N SER A 500 3.07 -17.67 2.71
CA SER A 500 2.77 -17.45 4.12
C SER A 500 2.17 -18.73 4.75
N TYR A 501 2.36 -18.93 6.05
CA TYR A 501 1.97 -20.11 6.84
C TYR A 501 2.58 -21.46 6.42
N CYS A 502 3.37 -21.53 5.34
CA CYS A 502 4.09 -22.73 4.92
C CYS A 502 5.31 -23.02 5.81
N GLU A 503 5.08 -23.52 7.03
CA GLU A 503 6.12 -23.73 8.05
C GLU A 503 7.33 -24.55 7.57
N SER A 504 7.12 -25.51 6.68
CA SER A 504 8.17 -26.37 6.15
C SER A 504 9.16 -25.64 5.21
N ILE A 505 8.88 -24.39 4.84
CA ILE A 505 9.72 -23.54 3.99
C ILE A 505 10.64 -22.66 4.85
N GLY A 506 11.87 -22.43 4.37
CA GLY A 506 12.84 -21.53 4.99
C GLY A 506 13.87 -20.97 4.00
N ASP A 507 15.06 -20.62 4.49
CA ASP A 507 16.10 -19.97 3.70
C ASP A 507 16.57 -20.80 2.48
N ILE A 508 16.53 -22.14 2.56
CA ILE A 508 17.10 -23.00 1.51
C ILE A 508 16.38 -22.80 0.18
N GLY A 509 15.05 -22.75 0.17
CA GLY A 509 14.24 -22.47 -1.02
C GLY A 509 14.19 -20.98 -1.35
N THR A 510 13.89 -20.14 -0.35
CA THR A 510 13.69 -18.68 -0.57
C THR A 510 14.95 -17.95 -1.03
N LEU A 511 16.15 -18.37 -0.59
CA LEU A 511 17.41 -17.83 -1.14
C LEU A 511 17.59 -18.15 -2.63
N GLN A 512 17.09 -19.28 -3.14
CA GLN A 512 17.16 -19.58 -4.58
C GLN A 512 16.19 -18.71 -5.37
N ILE A 513 14.98 -18.50 -4.85
CA ILE A 513 14.00 -17.56 -5.43
C ILE A 513 14.57 -16.14 -5.53
N MET A 514 15.12 -15.61 -4.43
CA MET A 514 15.80 -14.31 -4.44
C MET A 514 17.01 -14.27 -5.40
N LYS A 515 17.62 -15.42 -5.70
CA LYS A 515 18.78 -15.52 -6.61
C LYS A 515 18.41 -15.66 -8.09
N SER A 516 17.32 -16.33 -8.42
CA SER A 516 16.89 -16.61 -9.80
C SER A 516 15.84 -15.66 -10.35
N CYS A 517 15.03 -15.00 -9.49
CA CYS A 517 13.87 -14.24 -9.92
C CYS A 517 14.12 -12.71 -9.85
N PRO A 518 14.69 -12.06 -10.88
CA PRO A 518 15.04 -10.64 -10.84
C PRO A 518 13.83 -9.70 -10.76
N SER A 519 12.69 -10.16 -11.28
CA SER A 519 11.47 -9.36 -11.50
C SER A 519 10.57 -9.22 -10.26
N LEU A 520 10.90 -9.88 -9.15
CA LEU A 520 10.06 -9.90 -7.94
C LEU A 520 9.73 -8.50 -7.40
N ARG A 521 8.45 -8.31 -7.04
CA ARG A 521 7.84 -7.07 -6.54
C ARG A 521 7.06 -7.25 -5.25
N SER A 522 6.50 -8.44 -4.98
CA SER A 522 6.03 -8.83 -3.64
C SER A 522 6.49 -10.25 -3.33
N VAL A 523 7.03 -10.47 -2.14
CA VAL A 523 7.16 -11.81 -1.56
C VAL A 523 6.60 -11.78 -0.14
N GLU A 524 5.62 -12.64 0.12
CA GLU A 524 4.88 -12.70 1.38
C GLU A 524 5.15 -14.11 1.96
N MET A 525 5.73 -14.16 3.15
CA MET A 525 6.35 -15.37 3.72
C MET A 525 6.15 -15.44 5.24
N ASP A 526 4.99 -14.94 5.70
CA ASP A 526 4.65 -14.85 7.12
C ASP A 526 4.57 -16.25 7.76
N ASN A 527 4.90 -16.37 9.05
CA ASN A 527 4.92 -17.66 9.78
C ASN A 527 5.76 -18.78 9.11
N THR A 528 6.76 -18.45 8.29
CA THR A 528 7.73 -19.42 7.74
C THR A 528 9.05 -19.44 8.53
N ARG A 529 9.91 -20.44 8.30
CA ARG A 529 11.20 -20.63 9.01
C ARG A 529 12.36 -19.83 8.41
N VAL A 530 12.09 -18.83 7.56
CA VAL A 530 13.08 -17.90 6.99
C VAL A 530 13.81 -17.08 8.06
N SER A 531 15.05 -16.69 7.78
CA SER A 531 15.88 -15.90 8.70
C SER A 531 16.43 -14.61 8.05
N ASP A 532 17.23 -13.89 8.83
CA ASP A 532 18.03 -12.73 8.41
C ASP A 532 18.84 -12.95 7.12
N LEU A 533 19.19 -14.20 6.79
CA LEU A 533 19.88 -14.56 5.54
C LEU A 533 19.06 -14.19 4.30
N THR A 534 17.76 -14.48 4.31
CA THR A 534 16.85 -14.19 3.19
C THR A 534 16.63 -12.68 3.03
N LEU A 535 16.50 -11.96 4.15
CA LEU A 535 16.47 -10.49 4.15
C LEU A 535 17.77 -9.87 3.61
N MET A 536 18.94 -10.48 3.89
CA MET A 536 20.24 -10.01 3.42
C MET A 536 20.44 -10.22 1.91
N GLU A 537 20.08 -11.39 1.35
CA GLU A 537 20.12 -11.60 -0.11
C GLU A 537 19.11 -10.68 -0.81
N ALA A 538 17.88 -10.54 -0.31
CA ALA A 538 16.91 -9.60 -0.88
C ALA A 538 17.44 -8.15 -0.89
N SER A 539 18.07 -7.72 0.21
CA SER A 539 18.74 -6.41 0.33
C SER A 539 19.91 -6.26 -0.66
N PHE A 540 20.69 -7.31 -0.87
CA PHE A 540 21.75 -7.34 -1.90
C PHE A 540 21.18 -7.29 -3.33
N ARG A 541 20.02 -7.92 -3.56
CA ARG A 541 19.34 -7.95 -4.86
C ARG A 541 18.75 -6.61 -5.25
N VAL A 542 18.06 -5.93 -4.32
CA VAL A 542 17.52 -4.59 -4.59
C VAL A 542 18.65 -3.57 -4.77
N ARG A 543 19.75 -3.64 -4.00
CA ARG A 543 20.97 -2.83 -4.22
C ARG A 543 21.61 -3.00 -5.60
N LYS A 544 21.36 -4.11 -6.33
CA LYS A 544 21.81 -4.32 -7.72
C LYS A 544 20.90 -3.65 -8.77
N ARG A 545 19.71 -3.16 -8.42
CA ARG A 545 18.79 -2.49 -9.36
C ARG A 545 19.20 -1.05 -9.71
N GLY A 546 20.28 -0.55 -9.11
CA GLY A 546 20.99 0.67 -9.52
C GLY A 546 20.73 1.89 -8.63
N TYR A 547 21.33 3.02 -9.04
CA TYR A 547 21.26 4.32 -8.38
C TYR A 547 21.14 5.42 -9.44
N ASP A 548 20.39 6.47 -9.13
CA ASP A 548 19.95 7.53 -10.05
C ASP A 548 19.66 8.84 -9.28
N GLU A 549 19.36 9.92 -9.98
CA GLU A 549 19.00 11.23 -9.38
C GLU A 549 17.52 11.32 -8.98
N ASN A 550 16.69 10.40 -9.46
CA ASN A 550 15.27 10.30 -9.10
C ASN A 550 15.08 9.81 -7.66
N LEU A 551 14.01 10.28 -7.00
CA LEU A 551 13.65 9.83 -5.64
C LEU A 551 13.37 8.30 -5.60
N PRO A 552 13.73 7.61 -4.51
CA PRO A 552 13.48 6.17 -4.39
C PRO A 552 12.01 5.81 -4.52
N LYS A 553 11.73 4.67 -5.16
CA LYS A 553 10.40 4.04 -5.20
C LYS A 553 10.44 2.67 -4.53
N ILE A 554 9.29 2.14 -4.14
CA ILE A 554 9.18 0.76 -3.65
C ILE A 554 9.35 -0.18 -4.84
N GLY A 555 10.39 -1.03 -4.82
CA GLY A 555 10.66 -2.01 -5.88
C GLY A 555 10.40 -3.46 -5.48
N LEU A 556 10.44 -3.74 -4.18
CA LEU A 556 10.15 -5.04 -3.59
C LEU A 556 9.40 -4.81 -2.27
N ARG A 557 8.19 -5.37 -2.14
CA ARG A 557 7.51 -5.58 -0.86
C ARG A 557 7.99 -6.91 -0.30
N LEU A 558 8.34 -6.93 0.98
CA LEU A 558 8.55 -8.16 1.75
C LEU A 558 7.60 -8.17 2.94
N VAL A 559 7.03 -9.33 3.25
CA VAL A 559 6.18 -9.54 4.42
C VAL A 559 6.75 -10.72 5.20
N VAL A 560 7.16 -10.43 6.45
CA VAL A 560 7.82 -11.35 7.38
C VAL A 560 7.27 -11.14 8.81
N PHE A 561 5.95 -11.23 8.96
CA PHE A 561 5.31 -11.37 10.27
C PHE A 561 5.57 -12.76 10.84
N ASP A 562 5.85 -12.82 12.14
CA ASP A 562 5.97 -14.03 12.96
C ASP A 562 6.95 -15.13 12.46
N CYS A 563 7.82 -14.79 11.51
CA CYS A 563 8.99 -15.59 11.12
C CYS A 563 9.97 -15.72 12.29
N ALA A 564 9.91 -16.81 13.05
CA ALA A 564 10.64 -16.97 14.32
C ALA A 564 12.18 -16.82 14.23
N ASN A 565 12.78 -17.02 13.04
CA ASN A 565 14.22 -16.88 12.81
C ASN A 565 14.64 -15.49 12.27
N VAL A 566 13.70 -14.56 12.07
CA VAL A 566 13.99 -13.17 11.69
C VAL A 566 14.24 -12.34 12.95
N THR A 567 15.41 -11.72 13.04
CA THR A 567 15.81 -10.89 14.17
C THR A 567 15.75 -9.40 13.84
N TRP A 568 15.86 -8.57 14.89
CA TRP A 568 16.00 -7.13 14.71
C TRP A 568 17.26 -6.75 13.90
N ALA A 569 18.28 -7.62 13.82
CA ALA A 569 19.49 -7.39 13.04
C ALA A 569 19.28 -7.61 11.53
N GLY A 570 18.48 -8.60 11.10
CA GLY A 570 18.11 -8.76 9.69
C GLY A 570 17.20 -7.63 9.20
N VAL A 571 16.20 -7.25 10.00
CA VAL A 571 15.36 -6.06 9.75
C VAL A 571 16.24 -4.81 9.60
N ARG A 572 17.25 -4.65 10.47
CA ARG A 572 18.21 -3.54 10.41
C ARG A 572 19.11 -3.57 9.16
N GLU A 573 19.56 -4.73 8.69
CA GLU A 573 20.28 -4.81 7.40
C GLU A 573 19.41 -4.26 6.26
N VAL A 574 18.11 -4.57 6.22
CA VAL A 574 17.16 -4.03 5.23
C VAL A 574 17.08 -2.49 5.32
N LEU A 575 16.92 -1.93 6.52
CA LEU A 575 16.89 -0.46 6.71
C LEU A 575 18.23 0.19 6.28
N SER A 576 19.35 -0.34 6.74
CA SER A 576 20.67 0.18 6.37
C SER A 576 20.96 0.04 4.85
N SER A 577 20.37 -0.97 4.21
CA SER A 577 20.42 -1.20 2.76
C SER A 577 19.53 -0.21 1.98
N ASN A 578 18.33 0.09 2.48
CA ASN A 578 17.45 1.12 1.90
C ASN A 578 18.08 2.53 1.94
N ALA A 579 18.94 2.81 2.93
CA ALA A 579 19.70 4.06 3.03
C ALA A 579 21.14 3.98 2.47
N TYR A 580 21.55 2.85 1.89
CA TYR A 580 22.93 2.63 1.43
C TYR A 580 23.24 3.41 0.13
N LEU A 581 24.41 4.05 0.08
CA LEU A 581 24.98 4.63 -1.16
C LEU A 581 26.40 4.11 -1.41
N PRO A 582 26.74 3.67 -2.64
CA PRO A 582 28.08 3.23 -3.00
C PRO A 582 29.16 4.28 -2.72
N ARG A 583 30.37 3.83 -2.37
CA ARG A 583 31.52 4.76 -2.19
C ARG A 583 31.98 5.40 -3.52
N ALA A 584 31.62 4.83 -4.67
CA ALA A 584 31.97 5.36 -5.98
C ALA A 584 31.23 6.68 -6.29
N THR A 585 29.93 6.77 -5.99
CA THR A 585 29.11 7.97 -6.25
C THR A 585 29.47 9.15 -5.33
N ARG A 586 30.32 8.93 -4.32
CA ARG A 586 30.89 9.99 -3.46
C ARG A 586 32.18 10.61 -4.00
N LYS A 587 32.69 10.19 -5.18
CA LYS A 587 33.86 10.79 -5.83
C LYS A 587 33.48 11.90 -6.83
N SER A 588 33.22 13.10 -6.33
CA SER A 588 33.38 14.33 -7.11
C SER A 588 33.69 15.55 -6.23
N MET A 589 34.94 15.60 -5.74
CA MET A 589 35.53 16.79 -5.09
C MET A 589 37.04 16.82 -5.38
N GLN A 590 37.40 17.12 -6.63
CA GLN A 590 38.72 17.63 -6.98
C GLN A 590 38.52 19.02 -7.59
N ALA A 591 39.18 20.04 -7.04
CA ALA A 591 39.06 21.40 -7.53
C ALA A 591 39.79 21.54 -8.87
N VAL A 592 39.09 22.01 -9.90
CA VAL A 592 39.70 22.30 -11.21
C VAL A 592 40.38 23.66 -11.13
N SER A 593 41.71 23.69 -11.08
CA SER A 593 42.49 24.92 -11.16
C SER A 593 42.59 25.37 -12.62
N VAL A 594 41.75 26.32 -13.03
CA VAL A 594 41.85 27.01 -14.31
C VAL A 594 42.95 28.07 -14.21
N VAL A 595 44.08 27.84 -14.88
CA VAL A 595 45.14 28.86 -15.03
C VAL A 595 44.85 29.67 -16.29
N THR A 596 44.61 30.96 -16.14
CA THR A 596 44.54 31.90 -17.27
C THR A 596 45.85 32.68 -17.38
N HIS A 597 46.43 32.72 -18.58
CA HIS A 597 47.61 33.51 -18.88
C HIS A 597 47.20 34.73 -19.70
N THR A 598 47.11 35.90 -19.07
CA THR A 598 47.12 37.19 -19.78
C THR A 598 48.56 37.57 -20.07
N VAL A 599 48.88 37.83 -21.35
CA VAL A 599 50.21 38.22 -21.80
C VAL A 599 50.18 39.68 -22.24
N ASP A 600 50.37 40.58 -21.28
CA ASP A 600 50.69 41.98 -21.57
C ASP A 600 52.21 42.12 -21.80
N PRO A 601 52.67 42.70 -22.92
CA PRO A 601 54.07 42.61 -23.35
C PRO A 601 55.04 43.53 -22.60
N ASN A 602 54.68 44.08 -21.44
CA ASN A 602 55.50 45.08 -20.74
C ASN A 602 55.43 45.11 -19.19
N GLN A 603 54.77 44.15 -18.54
CA GLN A 603 54.80 44.01 -17.08
C GLN A 603 54.91 42.53 -16.65
N SER A 604 55.44 42.30 -15.44
CA SER A 604 55.72 40.96 -14.91
C SER A 604 54.44 40.12 -14.75
N ALA A 605 54.43 38.94 -15.39
CA ALA A 605 53.28 38.05 -15.44
C ALA A 605 52.76 37.68 -14.03
N THR A 606 51.52 38.08 -13.73
CA THR A 606 50.87 37.83 -12.44
C THR A 606 49.89 36.68 -12.57
N VAL A 607 50.20 35.52 -11.98
CA VAL A 607 49.37 34.33 -12.07
C VAL A 607 48.18 34.42 -11.11
N ILE A 608 46.99 34.67 -11.63
CA ILE A 608 45.74 34.69 -10.86
C ILE A 608 45.11 33.29 -10.89
N ALA A 609 45.29 32.53 -9.82
CA ALA A 609 44.66 31.21 -9.66
C ALA A 609 43.26 31.33 -9.03
N SER A 610 42.22 31.39 -9.85
CA SER A 610 40.82 31.41 -9.39
C SER A 610 40.31 29.99 -9.09
N SER A 611 40.22 29.62 -7.81
CA SER A 611 39.62 28.34 -7.39
C SER A 611 38.10 28.40 -7.43
N ILE A 612 37.50 28.08 -8.59
CA ILE A 612 36.05 27.86 -8.68
C ILE A 612 35.74 26.50 -8.06
N THR A 613 35.05 26.50 -6.92
CA THR A 613 34.44 25.27 -6.40
C THR A 613 33.34 24.84 -7.37
N PRO A 614 33.38 23.62 -7.96
CA PRO A 614 32.29 23.15 -8.81
C PRO A 614 30.99 23.08 -8.01
N PRO A 615 29.82 23.17 -8.67
CA PRO A 615 28.55 22.94 -7.99
C PRO A 615 28.55 21.54 -7.35
N PRO A 616 27.85 21.35 -6.21
CA PRO A 616 27.73 20.02 -5.61
C PRO A 616 27.13 19.05 -6.64
N PRO A 617 27.64 17.81 -6.74
CA PRO A 617 27.06 16.82 -7.63
C PRO A 617 25.59 16.57 -7.24
N PRO A 618 24.72 16.23 -8.22
CA PRO A 618 23.31 15.96 -7.94
C PRO A 618 23.15 14.83 -6.91
N PRO A 619 22.10 14.87 -6.08
CA PRO A 619 21.89 13.88 -5.03
C PRO A 619 21.56 12.52 -5.66
N VAL A 620 22.40 11.53 -5.42
CA VAL A 620 22.21 10.17 -5.91
C VAL A 620 21.47 9.33 -4.88
N TYR A 621 20.44 8.62 -5.33
CA TYR A 621 19.52 7.79 -4.54
C TYR A 621 19.51 6.34 -5.03
N PRO A 622 19.09 5.36 -4.20
CA PRO A 622 18.79 4.02 -4.67
C PRO A 622 17.54 4.02 -5.58
N ASN A 623 17.63 3.38 -6.74
CA ASN A 623 16.53 3.31 -7.72
C ASN A 623 15.24 2.71 -7.15
N GLU A 624 15.40 1.72 -6.28
CA GLU A 624 14.34 0.94 -5.68
C GLU A 624 14.73 0.57 -4.24
N ILE A 625 13.73 0.52 -3.35
CA ILE A 625 13.89 0.12 -1.95
C ILE A 625 12.96 -1.04 -1.57
N ILE A 626 13.27 -1.70 -0.45
CA ILE A 626 12.44 -2.75 0.15
C ILE A 626 11.40 -2.13 1.07
N HIS A 627 10.11 -2.29 0.76
CA HIS A 627 9.03 -2.04 1.71
C HIS A 627 8.83 -3.29 2.56
N LEU A 628 9.49 -3.32 3.71
CA LEU A 628 9.36 -4.40 4.69
C LEU A 628 8.11 -4.23 5.56
N LYS A 629 7.33 -5.31 5.69
CA LYS A 629 6.38 -5.55 6.79
C LYS A 629 7.00 -6.62 7.70
N CYS A 630 7.00 -6.40 9.01
CA CYS A 630 7.62 -7.28 10.01
C CYS A 630 6.92 -7.12 11.38
N PHE A 631 7.33 -7.91 12.37
CA PHE A 631 6.78 -7.94 13.74
C PHE A 631 6.30 -6.56 14.27
N TYR A 632 5.10 -6.54 14.86
CA TYR A 632 4.34 -5.33 15.20
C TYR A 632 5.11 -4.32 16.07
N GLY A 633 5.99 -4.80 16.96
CA GLY A 633 6.84 -3.94 17.81
C GLY A 633 7.95 -3.17 17.06
N TRP A 634 8.25 -3.55 15.82
CA TRP A 634 9.29 -2.92 14.98
C TRP A 634 8.72 -2.12 13.80
N GLN A 635 7.52 -2.48 13.31
CA GLN A 635 6.88 -1.83 12.17
C GLN A 635 6.85 -0.28 12.24
N PRO A 636 6.56 0.37 13.39
CA PRO A 636 6.56 1.84 13.46
C PRO A 636 7.92 2.49 13.14
N THR A 637 9.03 1.81 13.43
CA THR A 637 10.37 2.28 13.05
C THR A 637 10.60 2.09 11.55
N VAL A 638 10.21 0.93 11.02
CA VAL A 638 10.38 0.56 9.61
C VAL A 638 9.59 1.50 8.69
N ASP A 639 8.32 1.76 9.02
CA ASP A 639 7.46 2.70 8.29
C ASP A 639 8.07 4.11 8.25
N GLU A 640 8.57 4.58 9.39
CA GLU A 640 9.11 5.93 9.54
C GLU A 640 10.49 6.09 8.89
N HIS A 641 11.34 5.05 8.95
CA HIS A 641 12.56 4.98 8.14
C HIS A 641 12.22 5.03 6.64
N ASN A 642 11.29 4.20 6.17
CA ASN A 642 10.89 4.14 4.76
C ASN A 642 10.30 5.48 4.29
N LYS A 643 9.49 6.16 5.12
CA LYS A 643 9.02 7.54 4.86
C LYS A 643 10.18 8.53 4.68
N ARG A 644 11.23 8.43 5.50
CA ARG A 644 12.42 9.31 5.42
C ARG A 644 13.25 9.02 4.16
N VAL A 645 13.42 7.75 3.79
CA VAL A 645 14.11 7.34 2.53
C VAL A 645 13.34 7.77 1.28
N LEU A 646 12.02 7.54 1.22
CA LEU A 646 11.18 7.94 0.07
C LEU A 646 11.10 9.48 -0.11
N ARG A 647 11.37 10.26 0.94
CA ARG A 647 11.53 11.73 0.89
C ARG A 647 12.93 12.18 0.49
N GLY A 648 13.89 11.27 0.30
CA GLY A 648 15.29 11.56 0.00
C GLY A 648 16.16 11.86 1.23
N ASP A 649 15.63 11.87 2.46
CA ASP A 649 16.43 12.10 3.67
C ASP A 649 17.07 10.81 4.18
N LEU A 650 18.06 10.33 3.42
CA LEU A 650 18.86 9.17 3.76
C LEU A 650 19.66 9.37 5.07
N VAL A 651 19.90 10.62 5.48
CA VAL A 651 20.71 10.97 6.67
C VAL A 651 19.87 10.82 7.94
N ALA A 652 18.64 11.33 7.97
CA ALA A 652 17.70 11.07 9.07
C ALA A 652 17.27 9.60 9.12
N ALA A 653 17.08 8.94 7.97
CA ALA A 653 16.82 7.50 7.91
C ALA A 653 17.97 6.68 8.56
N SER A 654 19.22 7.00 8.24
CA SER A 654 20.41 6.39 8.84
C SER A 654 20.59 6.73 10.33
N ARG A 655 20.15 7.92 10.76
CA ARG A 655 20.19 8.34 12.17
C ARG A 655 19.18 7.57 13.01
N LEU A 656 17.95 7.40 12.50
CA LEU A 656 16.90 6.60 13.11
C LEU A 656 17.32 5.13 13.24
N ASP A 657 17.84 4.55 12.16
CA ASP A 657 18.39 3.18 12.13
C ASP A 657 19.41 2.95 13.25
N ARG A 658 20.44 3.82 13.35
CA ARG A 658 21.45 3.71 14.41
C ARG A 658 20.85 3.87 15.82
N LYS A 659 19.98 4.86 16.05
CA LYS A 659 19.33 5.07 17.36
C LYS A 659 18.49 3.85 17.77
N TRP A 660 17.74 3.28 16.84
CA TRP A 660 16.95 2.07 17.06
C TRP A 660 17.84 0.85 17.34
N ALA A 661 18.92 0.66 16.59
CA ALA A 661 19.91 -0.39 16.84
C ALA A 661 20.53 -0.30 18.25
N GLU A 662 20.90 0.91 18.69
CA GLU A 662 21.43 1.16 20.04
C GLU A 662 20.40 0.83 21.14
N PHE A 663 19.12 1.14 20.91
CA PHE A 663 18.00 0.75 21.79
C PHE A 663 17.75 -0.76 21.83
N MET A 664 17.74 -1.44 20.68
CA MET A 664 17.53 -2.89 20.61
C MET A 664 18.65 -3.66 21.34
N MET A 665 19.93 -3.33 21.06
CA MET A 665 21.07 -3.92 21.76
C MET A 665 21.01 -3.70 23.27
N ALA A 666 20.68 -2.48 23.72
CA ALA A 666 20.59 -2.16 25.14
C ALA A 666 19.42 -2.88 25.84
N THR A 667 18.35 -3.19 25.12
CA THR A 667 17.17 -3.94 25.60
C THR A 667 17.50 -5.43 25.74
N GLU A 668 18.18 -6.02 24.75
CA GLU A 668 18.67 -7.40 24.77
C GLU A 668 19.66 -7.62 25.94
N GLU A 669 20.65 -6.72 26.08
CA GLU A 669 21.55 -6.65 27.25
C GLU A 669 20.79 -6.58 28.60
N ALA A 670 19.64 -5.89 28.65
CA ALA A 670 18.86 -5.69 29.87
C ALA A 670 18.01 -6.91 30.27
N GLY A 671 17.76 -7.83 29.34
CA GLY A 671 17.21 -9.16 29.59
C GLY A 671 18.21 -10.14 30.18
N ALA A 672 19.49 -10.06 29.75
CA ALA A 672 20.53 -10.99 30.17
C ALA A 672 20.71 -11.06 31.72
N PRO A 673 20.85 -12.27 32.32
CA PRO A 673 20.98 -12.46 33.76
C PRO A 673 22.38 -12.10 34.31
N GLY A 674 22.64 -12.40 35.58
CA GLY A 674 23.95 -12.21 36.22
C GLY A 674 24.28 -10.77 36.62
N ALA A 675 25.48 -10.55 37.15
CA ALA A 675 25.89 -9.27 37.75
C ALA A 675 25.68 -8.07 36.80
N GLY A 676 25.18 -6.96 37.33
CA GLY A 676 25.02 -5.71 36.58
C GLY A 676 23.65 -5.44 35.95
N VAL A 677 22.63 -6.30 36.14
CA VAL A 677 21.27 -6.12 35.56
C VAL A 677 20.73 -4.69 35.71
N ARG A 678 20.86 -4.08 36.90
CA ARG A 678 20.40 -2.69 37.17
C ARG A 678 21.08 -1.64 36.27
N ARG A 679 22.34 -1.85 35.88
CA ARG A 679 23.06 -0.95 34.95
C ARG A 679 22.61 -1.15 33.51
N ARG A 680 22.41 -2.39 33.07
CA ARG A 680 21.91 -2.70 31.72
C ARG A 680 20.47 -2.19 31.52
N ARG A 681 19.58 -2.44 32.48
CA ARG A 681 18.21 -1.87 32.50
C ARG A 681 18.16 -0.34 32.56
N ARG A 682 19.17 0.33 33.13
CA ARG A 682 19.29 1.81 33.04
C ARG A 682 19.68 2.23 31.62
N ARG A 683 20.67 1.58 31.01
CA ARG A 683 21.11 1.85 29.63
C ARG A 683 19.95 1.68 28.62
N ALA A 684 19.15 0.62 28.76
CA ALA A 684 17.97 0.40 27.91
C ALA A 684 17.04 1.62 27.89
N ARG A 685 16.62 2.10 29.07
CA ARG A 685 15.76 3.30 29.23
C ARG A 685 16.40 4.61 28.80
N GLU A 686 17.72 4.66 28.73
CA GLU A 686 18.49 5.82 28.27
C GLU A 686 18.51 5.85 26.72
N ALA A 687 18.77 4.71 26.09
CA ALA A 687 18.67 4.54 24.64
C ALA A 687 17.22 4.65 24.11
N GLU A 688 16.25 4.09 24.84
CA GLU A 688 14.81 4.21 24.58
C GLU A 688 14.35 5.67 24.50
N ARG A 689 14.85 6.50 25.42
CA ARG A 689 14.60 7.94 25.42
C ARG A 689 15.22 8.61 24.20
N ILE A 690 16.52 8.39 23.97
CA ILE A 690 17.27 8.98 22.84
C ILE A 690 16.67 8.58 21.48
N TYR A 691 16.12 7.37 21.37
CA TYR A 691 15.36 6.90 20.23
C TYR A 691 14.05 7.66 20.05
N ASN A 692 13.20 7.75 21.09
CA ASN A 692 11.92 8.46 21.01
C ASN A 692 12.08 9.99 20.84
N GLU A 693 13.17 10.59 21.30
CA GLU A 693 13.49 12.01 21.09
C GLU A 693 13.74 12.35 19.60
N ASP A 694 14.04 11.38 18.72
CA ASP A 694 14.27 11.65 17.28
C ASP A 694 13.00 11.97 16.48
N ASP A 695 11.82 11.72 17.05
CA ASP A 695 10.52 12.01 16.40
C ASP A 695 10.02 13.45 16.67
N GLU A 696 10.66 14.22 17.56
CA GLU A 696 10.36 15.65 17.77
C GLU A 696 11.28 16.57 16.94
N ASP A 697 12.51 16.14 16.61
CA ASP A 697 13.58 16.93 15.97
C ASP A 697 13.57 16.89 14.42
N ALA A 698 12.40 16.74 13.79
CA ALA A 698 12.26 16.80 12.33
C ALA A 698 12.32 18.28 11.84
N PRO A 699 13.33 18.70 11.05
CA PRO A 699 13.42 20.08 10.60
C PRO A 699 12.28 20.42 9.64
N PHE A 700 11.54 21.50 9.90
CA PHE A 700 10.43 21.93 9.06
C PHE A 700 10.91 22.33 7.66
N GLY A 701 10.71 21.44 6.69
CA GLY A 701 10.75 21.80 5.27
C GLY A 701 9.69 22.85 4.94
N VAL A 702 10.07 23.88 4.19
CA VAL A 702 9.21 25.04 3.94
C VAL A 702 8.03 24.67 3.03
N GLY A 703 6.81 24.98 3.49
CA GLY A 703 5.69 25.26 2.59
C GLY A 703 4.80 24.08 2.21
N THR A 704 4.07 23.50 3.16
CA THR A 704 2.77 22.86 2.86
C THR A 704 1.88 22.82 4.11
N ILE A 705 0.68 23.39 4.02
CA ILE A 705 -0.31 23.32 5.09
C ILE A 705 -1.20 22.10 4.84
N THR A 706 -1.09 21.08 5.70
CA THR A 706 -2.02 19.96 5.75
C THR A 706 -2.55 19.78 7.18
N THR A 707 -3.75 20.29 7.43
CA THR A 707 -4.45 20.16 8.72
C THR A 707 -5.10 18.78 8.85
N LEU A 708 -4.38 17.81 9.42
CA LEU A 708 -4.95 16.56 9.96
C LEU A 708 -3.96 15.97 10.97
N GLY A 709 -4.43 15.69 12.20
CA GLY A 709 -3.55 15.39 13.33
C GLY A 709 -3.12 13.93 13.42
N ALA A 710 -1.82 13.68 13.35
CA ALA A 710 -1.18 12.42 13.73
C ALA A 710 0.14 12.73 14.47
N GLY A 711 0.31 12.24 15.71
CA GLY A 711 1.47 12.58 16.52
C GLY A 711 1.30 12.39 18.03
N ARG A 712 1.05 11.16 18.49
CA ARG A 712 1.25 10.77 19.90
C ARG A 712 1.30 9.25 20.05
N ARG A 713 2.50 8.69 20.27
CA ARG A 713 2.69 7.32 20.77
C ARG A 713 2.23 7.24 22.24
N ARG A 714 0.92 7.14 22.49
CA ARG A 714 0.38 6.83 23.82
C ARG A 714 0.44 5.32 24.03
N HIS A 715 1.43 4.84 24.78
CA HIS A 715 1.30 3.55 25.44
C HIS A 715 0.15 3.60 26.44
N THR A 716 -0.67 2.56 26.44
CA THR A 716 -1.67 2.31 27.48
C THR A 716 -0.98 1.66 28.68
N GLU A 717 -0.75 2.42 29.75
CA GLU A 717 -0.45 1.82 31.05
C GLU A 717 -1.72 1.14 31.61
N GLY A 718 -1.78 -0.18 31.47
CA GLY A 718 -2.81 -1.06 32.05
C GLY A 718 -2.14 -2.35 32.51
N GLY A 719 -2.22 -2.65 33.82
CA GLY A 719 -1.40 -3.69 34.43
C GLY A 719 -1.93 -5.12 34.29
N GLY A 720 -1.01 -6.09 34.20
CA GLY A 720 -1.30 -7.51 34.27
C GLY A 720 -0.01 -8.33 34.33
N THR A 721 0.33 -8.91 35.47
CA THR A 721 1.58 -9.67 35.66
C THR A 721 1.36 -11.18 35.53
N GLY A 722 2.01 -11.80 34.54
CA GLY A 722 2.12 -13.25 34.40
C GLY A 722 2.16 -13.68 32.92
N GLY A 723 3.07 -14.54 32.47
CA GLY A 723 4.23 -15.10 33.19
C GLY A 723 4.86 -16.27 32.45
N CYS A 724 5.83 -16.01 31.57
CA CYS A 724 6.56 -17.07 30.87
C CYS A 724 7.44 -17.86 31.85
N SER A 725 7.11 -19.13 32.07
CA SER A 725 8.02 -20.16 32.57
C SER A 725 8.49 -21.02 31.41
N VAL A 726 9.79 -21.25 31.29
CA VAL A 726 10.38 -22.14 30.28
C VAL A 726 10.10 -23.60 30.63
N MET A 727 9.47 -24.31 29.70
CA MET A 727 9.84 -25.67 29.27
C MET A 727 9.72 -25.73 27.75
#